data_AF-A0A0E3NZJ6-F1
#
_entry.id   AF-A0A0E3NZJ6-F1
#
_cell.length_a   1.000
_cell.length_b   1.000
_cell.length_c   1.000
_cell.angle_alpha   90.00
_cell.angle_beta   90.00
_cell.angle_gamma   90.00
#
_symmetry.space_group_name_H-M   'P 1'
#
loop_
_entity.id
_entity.type
_entity.pdbx_description
1 polymer ?
#
loop_
_entity_poly.entity_id
_entity_poly.type
_entity_poly.pdbx_seq_one_letter_code
_entity_poly.pdbx_strand_id
1 'polypeptide(L)'
;MPSESETSNPFQALKWSDFQTWAGDKATAKGMKYQDEGRVEEIKRTLEGGLVARVQGTKAYFTEVSLENGKLSSTCTCPVEHDCKHGVAAVLEYLELVEMGEEIPIVAEGDTLLIMARQETALKGWEPLDTYQFFRKDLREYLDQMEKEELIDLLMNLSDRDSLLSKHLWDMLKLASGDTEETIGGIYSELEKLWEEARNYDYRDYESPLPDFSDMRNRLESLLEAGHAEEVADIGMQILEGYEEIAPYDEEGDFGMDIGNCMKVVIKALLQSESPAHERMLRVLDFELKDEYGIFDGKNFWNSDFSASEWSHFSKVLKEKLDAIDSGENLSYSGWGRDQLAERRAFALEKAGNYEEAISLCEEEAEAGEEWSSVQLVKVLLAAGQKEKAEDRLYREIKETRKSDPGTAIELFRILLDIKEKEENWLYSTALRAEEFFRYPSLQFYTDLRDVAKKAGVWKEVREAVYAYLESGNLPADRPGPGEEPSSLPGILPKTGLTDRDSFWKIDAPALELLIDIAVEEENPDEVARWYKELKIREKRGQNRHDRYFTRRARIARAVQDKYPEIAIDIWKNIAEELIDRKKTDAYESASIYLRMVRNAMEARGQKAEWESYLREIREKNRLKRSLLAILDMLERDRIIDK
;
A
#
# COMPACT_ATOMS: atom_id res chain seq x y z
N MET A 1 -36.08 -16.20 -52.35
CA MET A 1 -36.51 -15.43 -51.17
C MET A 1 -35.65 -15.90 -50.02
N PRO A 2 -34.67 -15.11 -49.55
CA PRO A 2 -33.87 -15.49 -48.39
C PRO A 2 -34.69 -15.23 -47.12
N SER A 3 -34.59 -16.18 -46.21
CA SER A 3 -35.30 -16.33 -44.95
C SER A 3 -35.05 -15.17 -43.98
N GLU A 4 -36.15 -14.72 -43.37
CA GLU A 4 -36.21 -13.92 -42.14
C GLU A 4 -35.42 -14.62 -41.02
N SER A 5 -34.18 -14.17 -40.80
CA SER A 5 -33.57 -14.21 -39.47
C SER A 5 -33.39 -12.76 -39.05
N GLU A 6 -34.45 -12.15 -38.53
CA GLU A 6 -34.33 -10.91 -37.77
C GLU A 6 -33.30 -11.17 -36.66
N THR A 7 -32.19 -10.46 -36.76
CA THR A 7 -31.08 -10.42 -35.83
C THR A 7 -31.60 -10.04 -34.46
N SER A 8 -31.81 -11.00 -33.56
CA SER A 8 -32.14 -10.70 -32.17
C SER A 8 -31.00 -9.87 -31.57
N ASN A 9 -31.28 -8.65 -31.17
CA ASN A 9 -30.32 -7.77 -30.51
C ASN A 9 -29.78 -8.48 -29.25
N PRO A 10 -28.49 -8.86 -29.19
CA PRO A 10 -27.98 -9.73 -28.13
C PRO A 10 -28.08 -9.10 -26.74
N PHE A 11 -28.11 -7.77 -26.66
CA PHE A 11 -28.29 -7.04 -25.40
C PHE A 11 -29.69 -7.21 -24.79
N GLN A 12 -30.74 -7.44 -25.59
CA GLN A 12 -32.12 -7.62 -25.06
C GLN A 12 -32.29 -8.91 -24.24
N ALA A 13 -31.38 -9.87 -24.38
CA ALA A 13 -31.40 -11.12 -23.63
C ALA A 13 -30.77 -11.01 -22.23
N LEU A 14 -30.15 -9.86 -21.91
CA LEU A 14 -29.44 -9.63 -20.65
C LEU A 14 -30.39 -9.55 -19.46
N LYS A 15 -29.93 -10.11 -18.33
CA LYS A 15 -30.57 -10.04 -17.02
C LYS A 15 -29.77 -9.12 -16.10
N TRP A 16 -30.40 -8.66 -15.02
CA TRP A 16 -29.71 -7.88 -13.99
C TRP A 16 -28.52 -8.63 -13.35
N SER A 17 -28.55 -9.96 -13.32
CA SER A 17 -27.43 -10.80 -12.87
C SER A 17 -26.20 -10.67 -13.76
N ASP A 18 -26.38 -10.39 -15.05
CA ASP A 18 -25.29 -10.33 -16.02
C ASP A 18 -24.48 -9.03 -15.81
N PHE A 19 -25.16 -7.93 -15.48
CA PHE A 19 -24.53 -6.67 -15.10
C PHE A 19 -23.79 -6.74 -13.76
N GLN A 20 -24.34 -7.47 -12.79
CA GLN A 20 -23.70 -7.67 -11.48
C GLN A 20 -22.46 -8.55 -11.59
N THR A 21 -22.51 -9.60 -12.41
CA THR A 21 -21.36 -10.48 -12.70
C THR A 21 -20.29 -9.72 -13.48
N TRP A 22 -20.71 -8.81 -14.37
CA TRP A 22 -19.84 -7.98 -15.20
C TRP A 22 -19.16 -6.84 -14.43
N ALA A 23 -19.95 -5.90 -13.90
CA ALA A 23 -19.47 -4.62 -13.35
C ALA A 23 -19.45 -4.59 -11.81
N GLY A 24 -19.97 -5.63 -11.15
CA GLY A 24 -20.17 -5.65 -9.71
C GLY A 24 -21.39 -4.85 -9.23
N ASP A 25 -21.85 -5.16 -8.03
CA ASP A 25 -23.12 -4.63 -7.49
C ASP A 25 -23.13 -3.10 -7.35
N LYS A 26 -22.00 -2.52 -6.89
CA LYS A 26 -21.87 -1.06 -6.68
C LYS A 26 -21.86 -0.28 -7.99
N ALA A 27 -21.15 -0.77 -9.00
CA ALA A 27 -21.06 -0.07 -10.29
C ALA A 27 -22.38 -0.20 -11.05
N THR A 28 -23.05 -1.37 -10.95
CA THR A 28 -24.38 -1.59 -11.51
C THR A 28 -25.40 -0.59 -10.96
N ALA A 29 -25.50 -0.45 -9.64
CA ALA A 29 -26.43 0.48 -9.01
C ALA A 29 -26.16 1.95 -9.39
N LYS A 30 -24.89 2.36 -9.47
CA LYS A 30 -24.52 3.71 -9.91
C LYS A 30 -24.79 3.95 -11.39
N GLY A 31 -24.63 2.93 -12.23
CA GLY A 31 -24.90 3.01 -13.67
C GLY A 31 -26.38 3.22 -13.96
N MET A 32 -27.27 2.50 -13.25
CA MET A 32 -28.71 2.73 -13.29
C MET A 32 -29.07 4.17 -12.99
N LYS A 33 -28.54 4.72 -11.89
CA LYS A 33 -28.75 6.12 -11.51
C LYS A 33 -28.31 7.09 -12.60
N TYR A 34 -27.23 6.79 -13.32
CA TYR A 34 -26.71 7.69 -14.35
C TYR A 34 -27.59 7.70 -15.60
N GLN A 35 -28.14 6.55 -15.99
CA GLN A 35 -29.11 6.47 -17.07
C GLN A 35 -30.46 7.12 -16.65
N ASP A 36 -30.99 6.81 -15.46
CA ASP A 36 -32.22 7.44 -14.92
C ASP A 36 -32.13 8.99 -14.87
N GLU A 37 -30.94 9.53 -14.60
CA GLU A 37 -30.69 10.98 -14.56
C GLU A 37 -30.41 11.60 -15.95
N GLY A 38 -30.54 10.81 -17.03
CA GLY A 38 -30.34 11.26 -18.41
C GLY A 38 -28.90 11.67 -18.71
N ARG A 39 -27.92 11.04 -18.05
CA ARG A 39 -26.50 11.42 -18.18
C ARG A 39 -25.80 10.79 -19.38
N VAL A 40 -26.46 9.93 -20.14
CA VAL A 40 -25.93 9.39 -21.40
C VAL A 40 -26.29 10.39 -22.50
N GLU A 41 -25.31 11.23 -22.86
CA GLU A 41 -25.55 12.37 -23.75
C GLU A 41 -25.51 11.99 -25.24
N GLU A 42 -24.78 10.92 -25.56
CA GLU A 42 -24.64 10.42 -26.93
C GLU A 42 -24.37 8.91 -26.89
N ILE A 43 -25.02 8.14 -27.77
CA ILE A 43 -24.81 6.70 -27.91
C ILE A 43 -24.88 6.28 -29.38
N LYS A 44 -23.96 5.41 -29.81
CA LYS A 44 -23.88 4.85 -31.17
C LYS A 44 -23.51 3.36 -31.11
N ARG A 45 -23.75 2.63 -32.21
CA ARG A 45 -23.36 1.22 -32.35
C ARG A 45 -22.05 1.07 -33.11
N THR A 46 -21.20 0.12 -32.73
CA THR A 46 -19.99 -0.21 -33.49
C THR A 46 -20.30 -1.18 -34.64
N LEU A 47 -19.42 -1.25 -35.65
CA LEU A 47 -19.56 -2.18 -36.78
C LEU A 47 -19.58 -3.66 -36.34
N GLU A 48 -18.94 -3.97 -35.22
CA GLU A 48 -18.85 -5.30 -34.61
C GLU A 48 -20.06 -5.62 -33.72
N GLY A 49 -21.02 -4.70 -33.61
CA GLY A 49 -22.25 -4.90 -32.85
C GLY A 49 -22.17 -4.50 -31.37
N GLY A 50 -21.08 -3.86 -30.94
CA GLY A 50 -20.95 -3.21 -29.62
C GLY A 50 -21.59 -1.83 -29.54
N LEU A 51 -21.37 -1.14 -28.42
CA LEU A 51 -21.89 0.20 -28.14
C LEU A 51 -20.75 1.16 -27.83
N VAL A 52 -20.89 2.42 -28.22
CA VAL A 52 -20.02 3.51 -27.78
C VAL A 52 -20.87 4.67 -27.28
N ALA A 53 -20.53 5.22 -26.12
CA ALA A 53 -21.34 6.26 -25.48
C ALA A 53 -20.51 7.34 -24.79
N ARG A 54 -21.05 8.56 -24.75
CA ARG A 54 -20.60 9.67 -23.91
C ARG A 54 -21.51 9.78 -22.69
N VAL A 55 -20.95 9.63 -21.50
CA VAL A 55 -21.68 9.61 -20.23
C VAL A 55 -21.13 10.70 -19.30
N GLN A 56 -22.00 11.59 -18.83
CA GLN A 56 -21.64 12.70 -17.96
C GLN A 56 -21.50 12.27 -16.49
N GLY A 57 -20.30 12.34 -15.94
CA GLY A 57 -20.00 12.08 -14.52
C GLY A 57 -19.63 13.37 -13.78
N THR A 58 -18.46 13.37 -13.13
CA THR A 58 -17.79 14.60 -12.69
C THR A 58 -17.28 15.44 -13.89
N LYS A 59 -16.98 14.76 -14.99
CA LYS A 59 -16.71 15.27 -16.34
C LYS A 59 -17.31 14.30 -17.36
N ALA A 60 -17.26 14.63 -18.64
CA ALA A 60 -17.67 13.70 -19.69
C ALA A 60 -16.70 12.51 -19.77
N TYR A 61 -17.25 11.30 -19.73
CA TYR A 61 -16.52 10.05 -19.90
C TYR A 61 -17.00 9.34 -21.16
N PHE A 62 -16.11 8.59 -21.79
CA PHE A 62 -16.38 7.86 -23.03
C PHE A 62 -16.21 6.38 -22.75
N THR A 63 -17.15 5.56 -23.19
CA THR A 63 -17.13 4.12 -22.94
C THR A 63 -17.46 3.34 -24.20
N GLU A 64 -16.73 2.25 -24.41
CA GLU A 64 -17.04 1.24 -25.43
C GLU A 64 -17.43 -0.06 -24.71
N VAL A 65 -18.54 -0.65 -25.12
CA VAL A 65 -19.09 -1.89 -24.56
C VAL A 65 -19.18 -2.94 -25.65
N SER A 66 -18.65 -4.14 -25.38
CA SER A 66 -18.77 -5.29 -26.27
C SER A 66 -19.54 -6.43 -25.59
N LEU A 67 -20.19 -7.26 -26.41
CA LEU A 67 -20.95 -8.42 -25.95
C LEU A 67 -20.56 -9.63 -26.79
N GLU A 68 -19.62 -10.42 -26.29
CA GLU A 68 -19.10 -11.61 -26.96
C GLU A 68 -19.51 -12.88 -26.20
N ASN A 69 -20.11 -13.86 -26.89
CA ASN A 69 -20.53 -15.13 -26.30
C ASN A 69 -21.39 -14.99 -25.02
N GLY A 70 -22.19 -13.91 -24.92
CA GLY A 70 -23.03 -13.62 -23.76
C GLY A 70 -22.29 -13.01 -22.56
N LYS A 71 -21.01 -12.64 -22.71
CA LYS A 71 -20.24 -11.92 -21.70
C LYS A 71 -20.08 -10.46 -22.09
N LEU A 72 -20.43 -9.57 -21.17
CA LEU A 72 -20.19 -8.14 -21.31
C LEU A 72 -18.74 -7.81 -20.94
N SER A 73 -18.15 -6.87 -21.66
CA SER A 73 -16.92 -6.18 -21.28
C SER A 73 -17.02 -4.72 -21.69
N SER A 74 -16.39 -3.81 -20.95
CA SER A 74 -16.24 -2.42 -21.37
C SER A 74 -14.88 -1.84 -21.08
N THR A 75 -14.52 -0.87 -21.90
CA THR A 75 -13.47 0.12 -21.64
C THR A 75 -14.14 1.47 -21.43
N CYS A 76 -13.60 2.31 -20.54
CA CYS A 76 -14.17 3.61 -20.24
C CYS A 76 -13.16 4.55 -19.61
N THR A 77 -13.02 5.76 -20.18
CA THR A 77 -12.08 6.83 -19.76
C THR A 77 -12.23 7.37 -18.34
N CYS A 78 -13.04 6.72 -17.50
CA CYS A 78 -13.19 7.03 -16.09
C CYS A 78 -12.09 6.40 -15.23
N PRO A 79 -11.92 6.84 -13.97
CA PRO A 79 -10.90 6.27 -13.07
C PRO A 79 -11.05 4.77 -12.76
N VAL A 80 -12.15 4.13 -13.17
CA VAL A 80 -12.39 2.68 -12.99
C VAL A 80 -11.95 1.87 -14.21
N GLU A 81 -11.86 2.51 -15.38
CA GLU A 81 -11.26 1.99 -16.64
C GLU A 81 -12.05 0.87 -17.34
N HIS A 82 -12.46 -0.15 -16.60
CA HIS A 82 -13.19 -1.29 -17.13
C HIS A 82 -14.44 -1.57 -16.33
N ASP A 83 -15.43 -2.16 -17.01
CA ASP A 83 -16.63 -2.75 -16.40
C ASP A 83 -17.26 -1.83 -15.33
N CYS A 84 -17.37 -0.57 -15.71
CA CYS A 84 -17.69 0.51 -14.79
C CYS A 84 -19.16 0.93 -14.88
N LYS A 85 -19.58 1.81 -13.97
CA LYS A 85 -20.94 2.38 -13.96
C LYS A 85 -21.33 3.08 -15.28
N HIS A 86 -20.38 3.63 -16.04
CA HIS A 86 -20.68 4.30 -17.30
C HIS A 86 -20.99 3.29 -18.42
N GLY A 87 -20.25 2.17 -18.47
CA GLY A 87 -20.56 1.06 -19.37
C GLY A 87 -21.94 0.46 -19.06
N VAL A 88 -22.27 0.31 -17.76
CA VAL A 88 -23.62 -0.09 -17.34
C VAL A 88 -24.67 0.90 -17.82
N ALA A 89 -24.48 2.21 -17.58
CA ALA A 89 -25.42 3.25 -18.02
C ALA A 89 -25.65 3.23 -19.53
N ALA A 90 -24.58 3.05 -20.32
CA ALA A 90 -24.66 2.98 -21.78
C ALA A 90 -25.51 1.81 -22.28
N VAL A 91 -25.36 0.61 -21.69
CA VAL A 91 -26.19 -0.54 -22.09
C VAL A 91 -27.64 -0.35 -21.67
N LEU A 92 -27.90 0.23 -20.49
CA LEU A 92 -29.27 0.51 -20.03
C LEU A 92 -29.97 1.53 -20.93
N GLU A 93 -29.28 2.61 -21.31
CA GLU A 93 -29.81 3.63 -22.23
C GLU A 93 -30.11 3.02 -23.59
N TYR A 94 -29.21 2.20 -24.11
CA TYR A 94 -29.42 1.48 -25.37
C TYR A 94 -30.68 0.59 -25.32
N LEU A 95 -30.89 -0.12 -24.22
CA LEU A 95 -32.04 -0.99 -24.03
C LEU A 95 -33.36 -0.19 -23.99
N GLU A 96 -33.37 0.95 -23.32
CA GLU A 96 -34.51 1.86 -23.27
C GLU A 96 -34.83 2.45 -24.66
N LEU A 97 -33.83 2.97 -25.38
CA LEU A 97 -34.01 3.51 -26.73
C LEU A 97 -34.56 2.46 -27.71
N VAL A 98 -34.09 1.21 -27.61
CA VAL A 98 -34.58 0.10 -28.42
C VAL A 98 -36.02 -0.27 -28.05
N GLU A 99 -36.40 -0.22 -26.76
CA GLU A 99 -37.78 -0.41 -26.31
C GLU A 99 -38.72 0.69 -26.83
N MET A 100 -38.21 1.92 -26.93
CA MET A 100 -38.93 3.05 -27.53
C MET A 100 -39.00 3.01 -29.07
N GLY A 101 -38.30 2.07 -29.72
CA GLY A 101 -38.28 1.89 -31.17
C GLY A 101 -37.37 2.87 -31.93
N GLU A 102 -36.40 3.49 -31.25
CA GLU A 102 -35.45 4.43 -31.85
C GLU A 102 -34.32 3.69 -32.58
N GLU A 103 -33.96 4.16 -33.78
CA GLU A 103 -32.82 3.62 -34.53
C GLU A 103 -31.51 4.31 -34.10
N ILE A 104 -30.59 3.53 -33.52
CA ILE A 104 -29.31 4.04 -33.04
C ILE A 104 -28.27 3.93 -34.17
N PRO A 105 -27.61 5.04 -34.57
CA PRO A 105 -26.72 5.05 -35.74
C PRO A 105 -25.43 4.26 -35.49
N ILE A 106 -24.87 3.74 -36.59
CA ILE A 106 -23.57 3.07 -36.59
C ILE A 106 -22.46 4.12 -36.66
N VAL A 107 -21.48 4.02 -35.77
CA VAL A 107 -20.32 4.90 -35.69
C VAL A 107 -19.30 4.57 -36.80
N ALA A 108 -18.73 5.59 -37.43
CA ALA A 108 -17.66 5.44 -38.43
C ALA A 108 -16.28 5.27 -37.73
N GLU A 109 -15.33 4.59 -38.38
CA GLU A 109 -13.98 4.32 -37.79
C GLU A 109 -13.20 5.59 -37.40
N GLY A 110 -13.49 6.75 -38.02
CA GLY A 110 -12.87 8.05 -37.71
C GLY A 110 -13.73 8.99 -36.86
N ASP A 111 -14.86 8.53 -36.31
CA ASP A 111 -15.74 9.37 -35.49
C ASP A 111 -15.07 9.70 -34.14
N THR A 112 -15.14 10.97 -33.74
CA THR A 112 -14.54 11.48 -32.51
C THR A 112 -15.02 10.72 -31.27
N LEU A 113 -16.27 10.25 -31.25
CA LEU A 113 -16.83 9.47 -30.14
C LEU A 113 -16.12 8.11 -29.99
N LEU A 114 -15.82 7.45 -31.11
CA LEU A 114 -15.09 6.19 -31.13
C LEU A 114 -13.62 6.38 -30.75
N ILE A 115 -12.99 7.42 -31.29
CA ILE A 115 -11.60 7.79 -30.97
C ILE A 115 -11.44 8.08 -29.47
N MET A 116 -12.39 8.81 -28.87
CA MET A 116 -12.36 9.15 -27.44
C MET A 116 -12.68 7.98 -26.53
N ALA A 117 -13.54 7.04 -26.93
CA ALA A 117 -13.80 5.83 -26.14
C ALA A 117 -12.60 4.85 -26.17
N ARG A 118 -11.94 4.74 -27.31
CA ARG A 118 -10.72 3.93 -27.49
C ARG A 118 -9.44 4.65 -27.06
N GLN A 119 -9.55 5.88 -26.59
CA GLN A 119 -8.40 6.64 -26.11
C GLN A 119 -7.75 5.97 -24.91
N GLU A 120 -8.43 5.12 -24.12
CA GLU A 120 -7.76 4.36 -23.04
C GLU A 120 -6.77 3.29 -23.55
N THR A 121 -6.93 2.75 -24.76
CA THR A 121 -5.86 1.95 -25.39
C THR A 121 -4.67 2.81 -25.85
N ALA A 122 -4.84 4.14 -25.99
CA ALA A 122 -3.79 5.06 -26.43
C ALA A 122 -3.23 5.97 -25.32
N LEU A 123 -3.95 6.16 -24.21
CA LEU A 123 -3.62 7.05 -23.10
C LEU A 123 -3.54 6.34 -21.74
N LYS A 124 -3.93 5.06 -21.64
CA LYS A 124 -3.68 4.21 -20.46
C LYS A 124 -2.92 2.94 -20.81
N GLY A 125 -1.90 3.14 -21.65
CA GLY A 125 -0.59 2.56 -21.41
C GLY A 125 0.31 3.45 -20.54
N TRP A 126 -0.04 4.69 -20.18
CA TRP A 126 0.75 5.50 -19.23
C TRP A 126 0.15 5.28 -17.83
N GLU A 127 0.57 4.34 -16.98
CA GLU A 127 1.93 3.94 -16.62
C GLU A 127 2.04 2.42 -16.49
N PRO A 128 2.79 1.77 -17.41
CA PRO A 128 4.05 1.19 -16.97
C PRO A 128 5.18 2.18 -17.25
N LEU A 129 6.28 2.08 -16.50
CA LEU A 129 7.54 2.76 -16.79
C LEU A 129 7.88 2.73 -18.31
N ASP A 130 7.45 1.66 -19.00
CA ASP A 130 7.66 1.42 -20.42
C ASP A 130 6.99 2.44 -21.36
N THR A 131 5.76 2.92 -21.10
CA THR A 131 5.05 3.77 -22.10
C THR A 131 5.42 5.24 -22.02
N TYR A 132 5.77 5.74 -20.83
CA TYR A 132 6.43 7.03 -20.70
C TYR A 132 7.81 7.01 -21.38
N GLN A 133 8.53 5.89 -21.27
CA GLN A 133 9.76 5.66 -22.04
C GLN A 133 9.49 5.59 -23.56
N PHE A 134 8.42 4.93 -24.02
CA PHE A 134 8.05 4.89 -25.44
C PHE A 134 7.73 6.28 -25.99
N PHE A 135 6.93 7.09 -25.29
CA PHE A 135 6.69 8.47 -25.71
C PHE A 135 7.97 9.31 -25.70
N ARG A 136 8.82 9.21 -24.67
CA ARG A 136 10.12 9.90 -24.63
C ARG A 136 11.00 9.50 -25.82
N LYS A 137 10.93 8.23 -26.22
CA LYS A 137 11.64 7.71 -27.39
C LYS A 137 11.07 8.26 -28.70
N ASP A 138 9.76 8.17 -28.91
CA ASP A 138 9.09 8.64 -30.13
C ASP A 138 9.20 10.17 -30.27
N LEU A 139 9.08 10.91 -29.17
CA LEU A 139 9.31 12.35 -29.14
C LEU A 139 10.76 12.67 -29.50
N ARG A 140 11.73 11.92 -28.98
CA ARG A 140 13.14 12.09 -29.35
C ARG A 140 13.37 11.79 -30.84
N GLU A 141 12.81 10.71 -31.36
CA GLU A 141 12.91 10.36 -32.78
C GLU A 141 12.27 11.42 -33.69
N TYR A 142 11.17 12.05 -33.25
CA TYR A 142 10.55 13.18 -33.95
C TYR A 142 11.42 14.44 -33.91
N LEU A 143 11.94 14.81 -32.72
CA LEU A 143 12.81 15.99 -32.56
C LEU A 143 14.14 15.82 -33.32
N ASP A 144 14.69 14.60 -33.40
CA ASP A 144 15.90 14.28 -34.15
C ASP A 144 15.71 14.43 -35.68
N GLN A 145 14.46 14.38 -36.17
CA GLN A 145 14.13 14.59 -37.58
C GLN A 145 13.84 16.06 -37.93
N MET A 146 13.69 16.93 -36.94
CA MET A 146 13.48 18.37 -37.16
C MET A 146 14.78 19.06 -37.53
N GLU A 147 14.68 20.08 -38.40
CA GLU A 147 15.84 20.92 -38.69
C GLU A 147 16.19 21.80 -37.48
N LYS A 148 17.47 22.17 -37.36
CA LYS A 148 17.97 22.92 -36.20
C LYS A 148 17.20 24.23 -36.00
N GLU A 149 16.88 24.93 -37.08
CA GLU A 149 16.12 26.17 -37.05
C GLU A 149 14.70 25.97 -36.50
N GLU A 150 14.04 24.86 -36.84
CA GLU A 150 12.68 24.54 -36.36
C GLU A 150 12.68 24.19 -34.87
N LEU A 151 13.73 23.52 -34.39
CA LEU A 151 13.91 23.23 -32.95
C LEU A 151 14.15 24.51 -32.14
N ILE A 152 14.95 25.45 -32.67
CA ILE A 152 15.17 26.76 -32.04
C ILE A 152 13.84 27.52 -31.96
N ASP A 153 13.09 27.59 -33.06
CA ASP A 153 11.79 28.28 -33.08
C ASP A 153 10.79 27.62 -32.13
N LEU A 154 10.77 26.30 -32.03
CA LEU A 154 9.93 25.58 -31.07
C LEU A 154 10.30 25.94 -29.62
N LEU A 155 11.58 25.92 -29.26
CA LEU A 155 12.05 26.26 -27.92
C LEU A 155 11.75 27.72 -27.57
N MET A 156 11.96 28.66 -28.49
CA MET A 156 11.64 30.08 -28.29
C MET A 156 10.14 30.29 -28.09
N ASN A 157 9.29 29.64 -28.90
CA ASN A 157 7.84 29.73 -28.76
C ASN A 157 7.34 29.12 -27.44
N LEU A 158 7.98 28.05 -26.96
CA LEU A 158 7.65 27.43 -25.68
C LEU A 158 8.11 28.31 -24.51
N SER A 159 9.32 28.88 -24.59
CA SER A 159 9.83 29.78 -23.54
C SER A 159 8.98 31.03 -23.41
N ASP A 160 8.47 31.58 -24.51
CA ASP A 160 7.58 32.75 -24.48
C ASP A 160 6.24 32.49 -23.75
N ARG A 161 5.84 31.22 -23.63
CA ARG A 161 4.56 30.81 -23.02
C ARG A 161 4.72 30.23 -21.62
N ASP A 162 5.89 29.67 -21.32
CA ASP A 162 6.19 29.00 -20.07
C ASP A 162 7.33 29.72 -19.35
N SER A 163 6.98 30.39 -18.25
CA SER A 163 7.95 31.15 -17.44
C SER A 163 9.01 30.27 -16.81
N LEU A 164 8.69 29.01 -16.49
CA LEU A 164 9.63 28.07 -15.86
C LEU A 164 10.67 27.63 -16.87
N LEU A 165 10.22 27.28 -18.09
CA LEU A 165 11.13 26.97 -19.18
C LEU A 165 12.02 28.17 -19.52
N SER A 166 11.45 29.38 -19.56
CA SER A 166 12.23 30.62 -19.76
C SER A 166 13.34 30.80 -18.72
N LYS A 167 13.04 30.64 -17.43
CA LYS A 167 14.05 30.71 -16.36
C LYS A 167 15.13 29.65 -16.57
N HIS A 168 14.73 28.41 -16.82
CA HIS A 168 15.67 27.29 -17.02
C HIS A 168 16.61 27.52 -18.21
N LEU A 169 16.10 27.99 -19.36
CA LEU A 169 16.94 28.35 -20.51
C LEU A 169 17.92 29.49 -20.18
N TRP A 170 17.51 30.45 -19.35
CA TRP A 170 18.36 31.56 -18.92
C TRP A 170 19.49 31.09 -18.01
N ASP A 171 19.20 30.22 -17.04
CA ASP A 171 20.20 29.60 -16.18
C ASP A 171 21.20 28.76 -16.98
N MET A 172 20.71 27.95 -17.93
CA MET A 172 21.57 27.19 -18.84
C MET A 172 22.49 28.12 -19.65
N LEU A 173 21.98 29.24 -20.16
CA LEU A 173 22.79 30.21 -20.90
C LEU A 173 23.87 30.82 -20.02
N LYS A 174 23.53 31.18 -18.78
CA LYS A 174 24.44 31.77 -17.80
C LYS A 174 25.55 30.80 -17.40
N LEU A 175 25.19 29.56 -17.06
CA LEU A 175 26.14 28.49 -16.74
C LEU A 175 27.06 28.19 -17.93
N ALA A 176 26.53 28.09 -19.15
CA ALA A 176 27.34 27.88 -20.35
C ALA A 176 28.31 29.05 -20.64
N SER A 177 27.96 30.28 -20.22
CA SER A 177 28.81 31.47 -20.35
C SER A 177 29.87 31.62 -19.25
N GLY A 178 29.87 30.73 -18.26
CA GLY A 178 30.79 30.74 -17.10
C GLY A 178 30.36 31.66 -15.95
N ASP A 179 29.11 32.12 -15.96
CA ASP A 179 28.54 33.03 -14.95
C ASP A 179 27.85 32.25 -13.81
N THR A 180 28.61 31.32 -13.22
CA THR A 180 28.11 30.39 -12.21
C THR A 180 27.75 31.10 -10.91
N GLU A 181 28.53 32.09 -10.49
CA GLU A 181 28.28 32.84 -9.24
C GLU A 181 26.95 33.59 -9.25
N GLU A 182 26.58 34.24 -10.36
CA GLU A 182 25.28 34.93 -10.48
C GLU A 182 24.12 33.93 -10.44
N THR A 183 24.29 32.76 -11.08
CA THR A 183 23.27 31.69 -11.07
C THR A 183 23.05 31.15 -9.66
N ILE A 184 24.14 30.82 -8.94
CA ILE A 184 24.08 30.35 -7.56
C ILE A 184 23.47 31.41 -6.64
N GLY A 185 23.91 32.68 -6.76
CA GLY A 185 23.34 33.78 -6.00
C GLY A 185 21.85 33.99 -6.27
N GLY A 186 21.41 33.77 -7.51
CA GLY A 186 20.00 33.76 -7.90
C GLY A 186 19.20 32.65 -7.25
N ILE A 187 19.77 31.45 -7.14
CA ILE A 187 19.14 30.30 -6.48
C ILE A 187 18.98 30.56 -4.97
N TYR A 188 20.02 31.02 -4.29
CA TYR A 188 19.92 31.39 -2.87
C TYR A 188 18.89 32.50 -2.62
N SER A 189 18.83 33.49 -3.51
CA SER A 189 17.85 34.59 -3.39
C SER A 189 16.41 34.13 -3.60
N GLU A 190 16.18 33.13 -4.46
CA GLU A 190 14.86 32.52 -4.64
C GLU A 190 14.50 31.62 -3.46
N LEU A 191 15.46 30.85 -2.96
CA LEU A 191 15.27 30.00 -1.79
C LEU A 191 14.87 30.82 -0.56
N GLU A 192 15.53 31.95 -0.29
CA GLU A 192 15.15 32.81 0.86
C GLU A 192 13.73 33.36 0.70
N LYS A 193 13.32 33.74 -0.52
CA LYS A 193 11.93 34.18 -0.76
C LYS A 193 10.91 33.09 -0.49
N LEU A 194 11.19 31.86 -0.96
CA LEU A 194 10.33 30.71 -0.68
C LEU A 194 10.23 30.44 0.82
N TRP A 195 11.34 30.58 1.56
CA TRP A 195 11.31 30.47 3.02
C TRP A 195 10.55 31.61 3.69
N GLU A 196 10.68 32.85 3.23
CA GLU A 196 9.88 33.97 3.72
C GLU A 196 8.38 33.72 3.49
N GLU A 197 8.00 33.20 2.32
CA GLU A 197 6.61 32.85 2.01
C GLU A 197 6.11 31.68 2.89
N ALA A 198 6.91 30.62 3.04
CA ALA A 198 6.56 29.45 3.83
C ALA A 198 6.43 29.78 5.33
N ARG A 199 7.34 30.57 5.90
CA ARG A 199 7.28 31.01 7.30
C ARG A 199 6.06 31.91 7.59
N ASN A 200 5.57 32.62 6.58
CA ASN A 200 4.40 33.50 6.69
C ASN A 200 3.09 32.84 6.23
N TYR A 201 3.12 31.56 5.87
CA TYR A 201 1.95 30.83 5.40
C TYR A 201 0.92 30.65 6.54
N ASP A 202 -0.32 31.09 6.32
CA ASP A 202 -1.41 30.91 7.27
C ASP A 202 -2.12 29.58 7.00
N TYR A 203 -1.76 28.56 7.79
CA TYR A 203 -2.37 27.22 7.76
C TYR A 203 -3.89 27.19 8.01
N ARG A 204 -4.53 28.33 8.32
CA ARG A 204 -5.98 28.46 8.49
C ARG A 204 -6.70 28.91 7.22
N ASP A 205 -5.97 29.38 6.22
CA ASP A 205 -6.51 29.88 4.95
C ASP A 205 -6.27 28.89 3.81
N TYR A 206 -7.20 27.93 3.66
CA TYR A 206 -7.18 26.89 2.63
C TYR A 206 -7.29 27.43 1.17
N GLU A 207 -7.43 28.75 0.97
CA GLU A 207 -7.46 29.37 -0.36
C GLU A 207 -6.12 30.00 -0.78
N SER A 208 -5.13 30.08 0.12
CA SER A 208 -3.80 30.61 -0.23
C SER A 208 -2.96 29.54 -0.94
N PRO A 209 -2.33 29.84 -2.09
CA PRO A 209 -1.46 28.88 -2.76
C PRO A 209 -0.24 28.57 -1.89
N LEU A 210 0.09 27.29 -1.76
CA LEU A 210 1.31 26.83 -1.11
C LEU A 210 2.54 27.35 -1.89
N PRO A 211 3.61 27.78 -1.20
CA PRO A 211 4.91 28.03 -1.82
C PRO A 211 5.42 26.77 -2.54
N ASP A 212 5.75 26.92 -3.82
CA ASP A 212 6.11 25.81 -4.70
C ASP A 212 7.64 25.68 -4.81
N PHE A 213 8.19 24.59 -4.27
CA PHE A 213 9.63 24.28 -4.34
C PHE A 213 10.02 23.48 -5.60
N SER A 214 9.08 23.17 -6.50
CA SER A 214 9.37 22.41 -7.72
C SER A 214 10.32 23.15 -8.67
N ASP A 215 10.27 24.48 -8.69
CA ASP A 215 11.23 25.34 -9.40
C ASP A 215 12.65 25.15 -8.87
N MET A 216 12.79 25.06 -7.55
CA MET A 216 14.09 24.86 -6.89
C MET A 216 14.73 23.56 -7.35
N ARG A 217 13.94 22.48 -7.43
CA ARG A 217 14.41 21.18 -7.94
C ARG A 217 14.99 21.30 -9.35
N ASN A 218 14.28 21.94 -10.28
CA ASN A 218 14.72 22.08 -11.67
C ASN A 218 16.03 22.89 -11.79
N ARG A 219 16.22 23.88 -10.91
CA ARG A 219 17.45 24.68 -10.85
C ARG A 219 18.62 23.90 -10.28
N LEU A 220 18.40 23.08 -9.26
CA LEU A 220 19.41 22.13 -8.77
C LEU A 220 19.81 21.12 -9.85
N GLU A 221 18.86 20.62 -10.64
CA GLU A 221 19.15 19.73 -11.77
C GLU A 221 20.02 20.43 -12.83
N SER A 222 19.74 21.70 -13.12
CA SER A 222 20.52 22.50 -14.08
C SER A 222 21.97 22.71 -13.62
N LEU A 223 22.16 23.01 -12.33
CA LEU A 223 23.49 23.11 -11.74
C LEU A 223 24.25 21.78 -11.79
N LEU A 224 23.55 20.68 -11.48
CA LEU A 224 24.14 19.34 -11.53
C LEU A 224 24.56 18.97 -12.96
N GLU A 225 23.72 19.25 -13.96
CA GLU A 225 24.04 19.01 -15.38
C GLU A 225 25.23 19.84 -15.86
N ALA A 226 25.45 21.03 -15.27
CA ALA A 226 26.61 21.86 -15.51
C ALA A 226 27.89 21.41 -14.75
N GLY A 227 27.80 20.37 -13.90
CA GLY A 227 28.93 19.80 -13.17
C GLY A 227 29.16 20.40 -11.77
N HIS A 228 28.24 21.21 -11.26
CA HIS A 228 28.34 21.89 -9.96
C HIS A 228 27.73 21.04 -8.83
N ALA A 229 28.22 19.81 -8.68
CA ALA A 229 27.66 18.83 -7.75
C ALA A 229 27.85 19.21 -6.27
N GLU A 230 28.97 19.83 -5.92
CA GLU A 230 29.26 20.27 -4.55
C GLU A 230 28.35 21.42 -4.14
N GLU A 231 28.14 22.38 -5.03
CA GLU A 231 27.25 23.52 -4.78
C GLU A 231 25.79 23.07 -4.66
N VAL A 232 25.37 22.06 -5.43
CA VAL A 232 24.04 21.42 -5.26
C VAL A 232 23.90 20.79 -3.88
N ALA A 233 24.95 20.13 -3.37
CA ALA A 233 24.94 19.57 -2.02
C ALA A 233 24.89 20.68 -0.94
N ASP A 234 25.62 21.78 -1.12
CA ASP A 234 25.60 22.91 -0.19
C ASP A 234 24.22 23.58 -0.13
N ILE A 235 23.60 23.82 -1.29
CA ILE A 235 22.23 24.35 -1.37
C ILE A 235 21.24 23.35 -0.77
N GLY A 236 21.43 22.05 -1.02
CA GLY A 236 20.64 20.98 -0.42
C GLY A 236 20.61 21.03 1.10
N MET A 237 21.75 21.25 1.75
CA MET A 237 21.82 21.35 3.21
C MET A 237 21.04 22.57 3.70
N GLN A 238 21.15 23.71 3.03
CA GLN A 238 20.39 24.92 3.38
C GLN A 238 18.87 24.74 3.21
N ILE A 239 18.45 23.96 2.21
CA ILE A 239 17.04 23.60 2.05
C ILE A 239 16.58 22.73 3.24
N LEU A 240 17.36 21.73 3.64
CA LEU A 240 17.00 20.86 4.76
C LEU A 240 16.94 21.65 6.08
N GLU A 241 17.94 22.51 6.33
CA GLU A 241 17.98 23.39 7.51
C GLU A 241 16.77 24.33 7.58
N GLY A 242 16.38 24.91 6.45
CA GLY A 242 15.20 25.77 6.39
C GLY A 242 13.90 25.00 6.65
N TYR A 243 13.81 23.74 6.22
CA TYR A 243 12.63 22.91 6.44
C TYR A 243 12.39 22.63 7.91
N GLU A 244 13.43 22.32 8.68
CA GLU A 244 13.32 22.03 10.11
C GLU A 244 12.61 23.14 10.90
N GLU A 245 12.76 24.40 10.48
CA GLU A 245 12.09 25.53 11.12
C GLU A 245 10.56 25.50 10.94
N ILE A 246 10.09 24.97 9.82
CA ILE A 246 8.66 24.95 9.47
C ILE A 246 8.01 23.57 9.61
N ALA A 247 8.80 22.51 9.68
CA ALA A 247 8.33 21.12 9.74
C ALA A 247 7.29 20.85 10.84
N PRO A 248 7.34 21.45 12.04
CA PRO A 248 6.28 21.30 13.05
C PRO A 248 4.88 21.77 12.59
N TYR A 249 4.81 22.59 11.54
CA TYR A 249 3.58 23.17 11.01
C TYR A 249 3.11 22.50 9.72
N ASP A 250 3.94 21.64 9.10
CA ASP A 250 3.59 20.89 7.89
C ASP A 250 2.81 19.59 8.23
N GLU A 251 1.60 19.74 8.78
CA GLU A 251 0.80 18.60 9.22
C GLU A 251 0.39 17.65 8.07
N GLU A 252 0.20 18.18 6.86
CA GLU A 252 -0.18 17.40 5.68
C GLU A 252 1.04 16.82 4.94
N GLY A 253 2.24 17.34 5.21
CA GLY A 253 3.50 16.85 4.63
C GLY A 253 3.76 17.33 3.20
N ASP A 254 3.06 18.38 2.74
CA ASP A 254 3.15 18.88 1.37
C ASP A 254 4.51 19.54 1.12
N PHE A 255 5.00 20.35 2.07
CA PHE A 255 6.34 20.94 1.97
C PHE A 255 7.41 19.85 2.04
N GLY A 256 7.25 18.89 2.97
CA GLY A 256 8.15 17.75 3.10
C GLY A 256 8.25 16.92 1.82
N MET A 257 7.15 16.76 1.08
CA MET A 257 7.15 16.03 -0.20
C MET A 257 7.96 16.76 -1.28
N ASP A 258 7.78 18.08 -1.44
CA ASP A 258 8.53 18.86 -2.42
C ASP A 258 10.02 18.97 -2.08
N ILE A 259 10.32 19.14 -0.79
CA ILE A 259 11.69 19.19 -0.31
C ILE A 259 12.37 17.83 -0.48
N GLY A 260 11.66 16.73 -0.20
CA GLY A 260 12.13 15.38 -0.50
C GLY A 260 12.45 15.18 -1.98
N ASN A 261 11.74 15.84 -2.89
CA ASN A 261 12.09 15.82 -4.32
C ASN A 261 13.37 16.59 -4.64
N CYS A 262 13.66 17.69 -3.93
CA CYS A 262 14.96 18.37 -4.02
C CYS A 262 16.09 17.48 -3.48
N MET A 263 15.86 16.79 -2.36
CA MET A 263 16.86 15.89 -1.76
C MET A 263 17.26 14.73 -2.69
N LYS A 264 16.36 14.24 -3.56
CA LYS A 264 16.71 13.27 -4.60
C LYS A 264 17.77 13.79 -5.56
N VAL A 265 17.72 15.07 -5.92
CA VAL A 265 18.73 15.71 -6.77
C VAL A 265 20.06 15.84 -6.03
N VAL A 266 20.02 16.17 -4.74
CA VAL A 266 21.21 16.22 -3.87
C VAL A 266 21.90 14.87 -3.79
N ILE A 267 21.16 13.77 -3.58
CA ILE A 267 21.72 12.42 -3.56
C ILE A 267 22.35 12.07 -4.92
N LYS A 268 21.70 12.44 -6.02
CA LYS A 268 22.23 12.26 -7.38
C LYS A 268 23.54 13.05 -7.56
N ALA A 269 23.60 14.29 -7.07
CA ALA A 269 24.80 15.12 -7.10
C ALA A 269 25.94 14.49 -6.29
N LEU A 270 25.67 14.05 -5.06
CA LEU A 270 26.65 13.37 -4.23
C LEU A 270 27.12 12.03 -4.83
N LEU A 271 26.30 11.33 -5.62
CA LEU A 271 26.76 10.15 -6.35
C LEU A 271 27.68 10.49 -7.53
N GLN A 272 27.43 11.61 -8.21
CA GLN A 272 28.17 12.06 -9.39
C GLN A 272 29.39 12.93 -9.09
N SER A 273 29.51 13.46 -7.87
CA SER A 273 30.63 14.29 -7.44
C SER A 273 31.98 13.56 -7.61
N GLU A 274 32.98 14.32 -8.05
CA GLU A 274 34.37 13.87 -8.23
C GLU A 274 35.14 13.77 -6.89
N SER A 275 34.53 14.24 -5.80
CA SER A 275 35.13 14.17 -4.46
C SER A 275 35.37 12.71 -4.01
N PRO A 276 36.39 12.45 -3.18
CA PRO A 276 36.63 11.14 -2.61
C PRO A 276 35.35 10.57 -1.96
N ALA A 277 35.10 9.27 -2.12
CA ALA A 277 33.83 8.67 -1.68
C ALA A 277 33.62 8.79 -0.17
N HIS A 278 34.68 8.70 0.63
CA HIS A 278 34.58 8.90 2.08
C HIS A 278 34.17 10.34 2.48
N GLU A 279 34.54 11.36 1.72
CA GLU A 279 34.07 12.74 1.95
C GLU A 279 32.59 12.89 1.58
N ARG A 280 32.17 12.25 0.48
CA ARG A 280 30.76 12.20 0.07
C ARG A 280 29.92 11.43 1.08
N MET A 281 30.43 10.35 1.65
CA MET A 281 29.80 9.62 2.76
C MET A 281 29.63 10.50 4.01
N LEU A 282 30.62 11.33 4.34
CA LEU A 282 30.49 12.29 5.46
C LEU A 282 29.38 13.30 5.19
N ARG A 283 29.30 13.86 3.97
CA ARG A 283 28.21 14.76 3.58
C ARG A 283 26.85 14.10 3.77
N VAL A 284 26.65 12.89 3.25
CA VAL A 284 25.37 12.16 3.39
C VAL A 284 25.04 11.89 4.85
N LEU A 285 26.04 11.54 5.66
CA LEU A 285 25.83 11.36 7.10
C LEU A 285 25.45 12.67 7.80
N ASP A 286 26.04 13.79 7.42
CA ASP A 286 25.67 15.10 7.97
C ASP A 286 24.21 15.44 7.62
N PHE A 287 23.71 15.08 6.43
CA PHE A 287 22.28 15.20 6.10
C PHE A 287 21.39 14.32 6.99
N GLU A 288 21.75 13.05 7.18
CA GLU A 288 20.95 12.12 8.00
C GLU A 288 20.94 12.49 9.49
N LEU A 289 22.05 13.04 10.01
CA LEU A 289 22.14 13.54 11.38
C LEU A 289 21.31 14.80 11.60
N LYS A 290 21.11 15.57 10.53
CA LYS A 290 20.37 16.83 10.54
C LYS A 290 18.86 16.58 10.38
N ASP A 291 18.47 15.66 9.52
CA ASP A 291 17.08 15.35 9.19
C ASP A 291 16.28 14.71 10.34
N GLU A 292 15.69 15.53 11.20
CA GLU A 292 14.82 15.07 12.30
C GLU A 292 13.45 14.54 11.82
N TYR A 293 13.07 14.78 10.57
CA TYR A 293 11.72 14.51 10.04
C TYR A 293 11.66 13.40 8.98
N GLY A 294 12.81 12.81 8.61
CA GLY A 294 12.88 11.68 7.68
C GLY A 294 12.62 12.04 6.21
N ILE A 295 12.95 13.26 5.80
CA ILE A 295 12.82 13.75 4.42
C ILE A 295 13.97 13.25 3.51
N PHE A 296 15.15 13.03 4.07
CA PHE A 296 16.35 12.66 3.35
C PHE A 296 16.54 11.13 3.31
N ASP A 297 16.37 10.52 2.14
CA ASP A 297 16.54 9.08 1.94
C ASP A 297 17.93 8.72 1.37
N GLY A 298 18.91 8.52 2.26
CA GLY A 298 20.27 8.12 1.90
C GLY A 298 20.42 6.68 1.39
N LYS A 299 19.37 5.85 1.37
CA LYS A 299 19.47 4.40 1.14
C LYS A 299 20.13 4.04 -0.19
N ASN A 300 19.81 4.76 -1.26
CA ASN A 300 20.42 4.52 -2.58
C ASN A 300 21.92 4.83 -2.60
N PHE A 301 22.34 5.86 -1.85
CA PHE A 301 23.75 6.20 -1.72
C PHE A 301 24.52 5.10 -0.98
N TRP A 302 24.03 4.66 0.18
CA TRP A 302 24.72 3.66 1.01
C TRP A 302 24.79 2.27 0.40
N ASN A 303 23.89 1.95 -0.54
CA ASN A 303 23.91 0.70 -1.31
C ASN A 303 24.82 0.75 -2.55
N SER A 304 25.53 1.86 -2.78
CA SER A 304 26.46 1.99 -3.90
C SER A 304 27.76 1.21 -3.68
N ASP A 305 28.38 0.77 -4.77
CA ASP A 305 29.58 -0.06 -4.77
C ASP A 305 30.87 0.75 -4.55
N PHE A 306 31.03 1.34 -3.36
CA PHE A 306 32.29 2.00 -2.97
C PHE A 306 33.37 0.98 -2.59
N SER A 307 34.64 1.33 -2.79
CA SER A 307 35.76 0.45 -2.50
C SER A 307 35.98 0.27 -1.00
N ALA A 308 36.51 -0.88 -0.59
CA ALA A 308 36.86 -1.16 0.81
C ALA A 308 37.85 -0.14 1.41
N SER A 309 38.73 0.46 0.58
CA SER A 309 39.63 1.52 1.03
C SER A 309 38.88 2.79 1.39
N GLU A 310 37.87 3.20 0.62
CA GLU A 310 37.06 4.38 0.94
C GLU A 310 36.26 4.18 2.23
N TRP A 311 35.63 3.01 2.40
CA TRP A 311 34.97 2.65 3.66
C TRP A 311 35.92 2.67 4.87
N SER A 312 37.17 2.23 4.67
CA SER A 312 38.20 2.28 5.71
C SER A 312 38.60 3.73 6.07
N HIS A 313 38.68 4.64 5.10
CA HIS A 313 38.95 6.05 5.38
C HIS A 313 37.78 6.69 6.11
N PHE A 314 36.54 6.45 5.65
CA PHE A 314 35.33 6.94 6.30
C PHE A 314 35.25 6.48 7.76
N SER A 315 35.49 5.20 8.03
CA SER A 315 35.52 4.65 9.39
C SER A 315 36.54 5.36 10.31
N LYS A 316 37.72 5.72 9.79
CA LYS A 316 38.74 6.44 10.57
C LYS A 316 38.29 7.86 10.93
N VAL A 317 37.66 8.57 9.99
CA VAL A 317 37.12 9.91 10.27
C VAL A 317 36.03 9.85 11.33
N LEU A 318 35.14 8.85 11.26
CA LEU A 318 34.11 8.66 12.29
C LEU A 318 34.71 8.34 13.66
N LYS A 319 35.80 7.57 13.70
CA LYS A 319 36.53 7.31 14.94
C LYS A 319 37.09 8.59 15.56
N GLU A 320 37.74 9.44 14.77
CA GLU A 320 38.27 10.72 15.24
C GLU A 320 37.16 11.64 15.78
N LYS A 321 35.98 11.65 15.12
CA LYS A 321 34.81 12.39 15.60
C LYS A 321 34.28 11.84 16.93
N LEU A 322 34.17 10.52 17.07
CA LEU A 322 33.74 9.88 18.33
C LEU A 322 34.73 10.15 19.47
N ASP A 323 36.03 10.01 19.23
CA ASP A 323 37.07 10.29 20.21
C ASP A 323 37.01 11.75 20.71
N ALA A 324 36.70 12.71 19.83
CA ALA A 324 36.53 14.12 20.17
C ALA A 324 35.25 14.43 20.97
N ILE A 325 34.18 13.65 20.75
CA ILE A 325 32.95 13.73 21.55
C ILE A 325 33.21 13.17 22.95
N ASP A 326 33.86 12.01 23.04
CA ASP A 326 34.17 11.33 24.29
C ASP A 326 35.15 12.10 25.18
N SER A 327 36.05 12.87 24.57
CA SER A 327 36.96 13.78 25.29
C SER A 327 36.28 15.07 25.79
N GLY A 328 35.03 15.32 25.38
CA GLY A 328 34.28 16.53 25.73
C GLY A 328 34.71 17.79 24.95
N GLU A 329 35.49 17.63 23.88
CA GLU A 329 35.97 18.75 23.06
C GLU A 329 34.90 19.23 22.05
N ASN A 330 33.86 18.44 21.78
CA ASN A 330 32.80 18.76 20.82
C ASN A 330 31.39 18.60 21.46
N LEU A 331 30.83 19.70 21.98
CA LEU A 331 29.50 19.75 22.63
C LEU A 331 28.33 19.92 21.65
N SER A 332 28.56 19.84 20.34
CA SER A 332 27.56 20.13 19.30
C SER A 332 26.65 18.95 18.95
N TYR A 333 26.96 17.74 19.41
CA TYR A 333 26.18 16.54 19.13
C TYR A 333 25.34 16.17 20.36
N SER A 334 24.05 15.91 20.15
CA SER A 334 23.19 15.28 21.16
C SER A 334 23.67 13.84 21.42
N GLY A 335 23.28 13.23 22.54
CA GLY A 335 23.59 11.82 22.82
C GLY A 335 23.18 10.89 21.67
N TRP A 336 22.03 11.17 21.07
CA TRP A 336 21.51 10.47 19.89
C TRP A 336 22.45 10.54 18.66
N GLY A 337 23.15 11.67 18.47
CA GLY A 337 24.14 11.82 17.40
C GLY A 337 25.40 10.97 17.60
N ARG A 338 25.82 10.70 18.86
CA ARG A 338 26.96 9.81 19.15
C ARG A 338 26.63 8.36 18.76
N ASP A 339 25.44 7.89 19.09
CA ASP A 339 25.00 6.52 18.79
C ASP A 339 24.94 6.29 17.27
N GLN A 340 24.38 7.24 16.53
CA GLN A 340 24.28 7.16 15.07
C GLN A 340 25.67 7.18 14.40
N LEU A 341 26.64 7.93 14.95
CA LEU A 341 28.03 7.90 14.50
C LEU A 341 28.70 6.54 14.75
N ALA A 342 28.48 5.96 15.93
CA ALA A 342 29.01 4.64 16.28
C ALA A 342 28.40 3.53 15.41
N GLU A 343 27.09 3.56 15.18
CA GLU A 343 26.39 2.65 14.27
C GLU A 343 26.95 2.76 12.85
N ARG A 344 27.08 3.99 12.35
CA ARG A 344 27.63 4.24 11.02
C ARG A 344 29.08 3.77 10.89
N ARG A 345 29.88 3.92 11.94
CA ARG A 345 31.26 3.42 11.98
C ARG A 345 31.30 1.90 11.91
N ALA A 346 30.45 1.20 12.66
CA ALA A 346 30.35 -0.25 12.61
C ALA A 346 29.98 -0.74 11.20
N PHE A 347 29.00 -0.10 10.56
CA PHE A 347 28.63 -0.38 9.17
C PHE A 347 29.79 -0.13 8.18
N ALA A 348 30.53 0.96 8.34
CA ALA A 348 31.70 1.25 7.50
C ALA A 348 32.81 0.21 7.66
N LEU A 349 33.07 -0.28 8.88
CA LEU A 349 34.04 -1.34 9.13
C LEU A 349 33.62 -2.67 8.49
N GLU A 350 32.33 -3.02 8.55
CA GLU A 350 31.76 -4.18 7.87
C GLU A 350 31.98 -4.08 6.35
N LYS A 351 31.62 -2.95 5.73
CA LYS A 351 31.81 -2.72 4.29
C LYS A 351 33.28 -2.69 3.86
N ALA A 352 34.18 -2.29 4.76
CA ALA A 352 35.62 -2.38 4.56
C ALA A 352 36.18 -3.81 4.70
N GLY A 353 35.38 -4.77 5.20
CA GLY A 353 35.81 -6.13 5.53
C GLY A 353 36.66 -6.22 6.82
N ASN A 354 36.70 -5.16 7.63
CA ASN A 354 37.42 -5.11 8.90
C ASN A 354 36.54 -5.59 10.05
N TYR A 355 36.15 -6.87 9.99
CA TYR A 355 35.17 -7.46 10.89
C TYR A 355 35.65 -7.52 12.35
N GLU A 356 36.95 -7.71 12.61
CA GLU A 356 37.47 -7.79 13.99
C GLU A 356 37.28 -6.48 14.74
N GLU A 357 37.59 -5.34 14.11
CA GLU A 357 37.39 -4.02 14.69
C GLU A 357 35.89 -3.68 14.81
N ALA A 358 35.08 -4.08 13.84
CA ALA A 358 33.62 -3.90 13.89
C ALA A 358 32.99 -4.64 15.07
N ILE A 359 33.42 -5.89 15.32
CA ILE A 359 32.96 -6.70 16.45
C ILE A 359 33.38 -6.06 17.77
N SER A 360 34.65 -5.64 17.91
CA SER A 360 35.14 -5.00 19.15
C SER A 360 34.35 -3.74 19.48
N LEU A 361 34.09 -2.89 18.49
CA LEU A 361 33.27 -1.69 18.66
C LEU A 361 31.86 -2.04 19.16
N CYS A 362 31.18 -2.99 18.50
CA CYS A 362 29.82 -3.33 18.91
C CYS A 362 29.78 -4.03 20.28
N GLU A 363 30.83 -4.77 20.66
CA GLU A 363 30.95 -5.36 22.01
C GLU A 363 31.13 -4.28 23.08
N GLU A 364 32.00 -3.29 22.84
CA GLU A 364 32.24 -2.16 23.75
C GLU A 364 30.97 -1.31 23.96
N GLU A 365 30.25 -0.98 22.89
CA GLU A 365 28.98 -0.22 22.97
C GLU A 365 27.88 -1.04 23.69
N ALA A 366 27.83 -2.35 23.49
CA ALA A 366 26.90 -3.22 24.22
C ALA A 366 27.21 -3.28 25.72
N GLU A 367 28.49 -3.28 26.10
CA GLU A 367 28.91 -3.22 27.51
C GLU A 367 28.59 -1.86 28.15
N ALA A 368 28.57 -0.78 27.36
CA ALA A 368 28.16 0.55 27.80
C ALA A 368 26.64 0.68 28.02
N GLY A 369 25.85 -0.29 27.53
CA GLY A 369 24.41 -0.36 27.68
C GLY A 369 23.62 0.18 26.48
N GLU A 370 24.26 0.39 25.33
CA GLU A 370 23.61 0.90 24.13
C GLU A 370 22.80 -0.19 23.42
N GLU A 371 21.48 -0.02 23.35
CA GLU A 371 20.54 -1.07 22.90
C GLU A 371 20.68 -1.43 21.40
N TRP A 372 21.03 -0.46 20.54
CA TRP A 372 21.21 -0.66 19.10
C TRP A 372 22.39 -1.60 18.78
N SER A 373 23.39 -1.63 19.66
CA SER A 373 24.65 -2.36 19.46
C SER A 373 24.44 -3.89 19.40
N SER A 374 23.43 -4.43 20.08
CA SER A 374 23.15 -5.86 20.11
C SER A 374 22.70 -6.42 18.75
N VAL A 375 21.83 -5.67 18.05
CA VAL A 375 21.40 -6.05 16.69
C VAL A 375 22.55 -5.93 15.71
N GLN A 376 23.31 -4.83 15.80
CA GLN A 376 24.42 -4.57 14.88
C GLN A 376 25.56 -5.57 15.07
N LEU A 377 25.89 -5.93 16.33
CA LEU A 377 26.87 -6.98 16.65
C LEU A 377 26.52 -8.31 15.98
N VAL A 378 25.25 -8.74 16.06
CA VAL A 378 24.80 -9.97 15.42
C VAL A 378 24.95 -9.87 13.90
N LYS A 379 24.54 -8.76 13.28
CA LYS A 379 24.69 -8.54 11.82
C LYS A 379 26.15 -8.64 11.39
N VAL A 380 27.07 -7.98 12.11
CA VAL A 380 28.51 -8.02 11.84
C VAL A 380 29.08 -9.43 12.03
N LEU A 381 28.70 -10.15 13.10
CA LEU A 381 29.16 -11.53 13.34
C LEU A 381 28.73 -12.48 12.21
N LEU A 382 27.51 -12.31 11.69
CA LEU A 382 27.02 -13.08 10.54
C LEU A 382 27.78 -12.74 9.26
N ALA A 383 28.02 -11.45 8.99
CA ALA A 383 28.82 -10.99 7.84
C ALA A 383 30.26 -11.51 7.90
N ALA A 384 30.83 -11.60 9.10
CA ALA A 384 32.15 -12.17 9.36
C ALA A 384 32.21 -13.71 9.26
N GLY A 385 31.08 -14.38 9.03
CA GLY A 385 30.97 -15.85 9.02
C GLY A 385 31.08 -16.50 10.41
N GLN A 386 31.07 -15.73 11.50
CA GLN A 386 31.14 -16.22 12.89
C GLN A 386 29.77 -16.62 13.43
N LYS A 387 29.09 -17.50 12.70
CA LYS A 387 27.69 -17.86 12.94
C LYS A 387 27.41 -18.41 14.35
N GLU A 388 28.27 -19.29 14.87
CA GLU A 388 28.06 -19.87 16.20
C GLU A 388 28.07 -18.80 17.31
N LYS A 389 28.94 -17.79 17.19
CA LYS A 389 28.97 -16.66 18.12
C LYS A 389 27.75 -15.75 17.96
N ALA A 390 27.32 -15.52 16.72
CA ALA A 390 26.11 -14.74 16.44
C ALA A 390 24.89 -15.39 17.09
N GLU A 391 24.75 -16.70 16.98
CA GLU A 391 23.67 -17.45 17.62
C GLU A 391 23.74 -17.40 19.15
N ASP A 392 24.90 -17.65 19.76
CA ASP A 392 25.06 -17.54 21.23
C ASP A 392 24.65 -16.16 21.75
N ARG A 393 25.06 -15.11 21.04
CA ARG A 393 24.67 -13.73 21.36
C ARG A 393 23.17 -13.51 21.22
N LEU A 394 22.56 -13.95 20.10
CA LEU A 394 21.11 -13.89 19.89
C LEU A 394 20.34 -14.52 21.05
N TYR A 395 20.71 -15.72 21.49
CA TYR A 395 20.01 -16.40 22.59
C TYR A 395 20.10 -15.62 23.91
N ARG A 396 21.27 -15.05 24.22
CA ARG A 396 21.50 -14.27 25.44
C ARG A 396 20.70 -12.98 25.43
N GLU A 397 20.85 -12.20 24.36
CA GLU A 397 20.22 -10.89 24.20
C GLU A 397 18.69 -11.02 24.18
N ILE A 398 18.14 -11.99 23.46
CA ILE A 398 16.68 -12.21 23.44
C ILE A 398 16.17 -12.54 24.85
N LYS A 399 16.90 -13.31 25.67
CA LYS A 399 16.47 -13.62 27.04
C LYS A 399 16.48 -12.39 27.95
N GLU A 400 17.46 -11.51 27.79
CA GLU A 400 17.66 -10.33 28.63
C GLU A 400 16.73 -9.18 28.23
N THR A 401 16.67 -8.85 26.94
CA THR A 401 15.91 -7.71 26.40
C THR A 401 14.40 -7.92 26.36
N ARG A 402 13.90 -9.16 26.31
CA ARG A 402 12.46 -9.50 26.20
C ARG A 402 11.54 -8.82 27.23
N LYS A 403 12.06 -8.40 28.39
CA LYS A 403 11.28 -7.74 29.45
C LYS A 403 11.45 -6.21 29.47
N SER A 404 12.63 -5.70 29.12
CA SER A 404 12.96 -4.28 29.18
C SER A 404 12.62 -3.56 27.86
N ASP A 405 12.93 -4.19 26.72
CA ASP A 405 12.66 -3.67 25.38
C ASP A 405 12.13 -4.78 24.44
N PRO A 406 10.79 -4.90 24.30
CA PRO A 406 10.18 -5.84 23.38
C PRO A 406 10.50 -5.59 21.90
N GLY A 407 10.86 -4.35 21.51
CA GLY A 407 11.13 -3.97 20.12
C GLY A 407 12.38 -4.66 19.59
N THR A 408 13.51 -4.44 20.27
CA THR A 408 14.81 -5.06 19.94
C THR A 408 14.72 -6.59 20.02
N ALA A 409 14.01 -7.13 21.01
CA ALA A 409 13.82 -8.57 21.15
C ALA A 409 13.12 -9.20 19.93
N ILE A 410 12.16 -8.51 19.30
CA ILE A 410 11.47 -8.99 18.09
C ILE A 410 12.42 -8.98 16.89
N GLU A 411 13.24 -7.94 16.72
CA GLU A 411 14.20 -7.89 15.61
C GLU A 411 15.24 -9.01 15.74
N LEU A 412 15.83 -9.18 16.92
CA LEU A 412 16.77 -10.29 17.18
C LEU A 412 16.11 -11.66 16.94
N PHE A 413 14.85 -11.82 17.35
CA PHE A 413 14.11 -13.06 17.12
C PHE A 413 13.92 -13.36 15.63
N ARG A 414 13.62 -12.34 14.81
CA ARG A 414 13.52 -12.48 13.35
C ARG A 414 14.84 -12.87 12.71
N ILE A 415 15.96 -12.28 13.15
CA ILE A 415 17.29 -12.65 12.66
C ILE A 415 17.58 -14.12 12.96
N LEU A 416 17.31 -14.59 14.19
CA LEU A 416 17.49 -15.99 14.55
C LEU A 416 16.66 -16.92 13.66
N LEU A 417 15.41 -16.55 13.42
CA LEU A 417 14.48 -17.30 12.59
C LEU A 417 14.95 -17.38 11.13
N ASP A 418 15.40 -16.27 10.55
CA ASP A 418 15.97 -16.22 9.20
C ASP A 418 17.20 -17.12 9.07
N ILE A 419 18.05 -17.17 10.11
CA ILE A 419 19.20 -18.09 10.13
C ILE A 419 18.71 -19.54 10.07
N LYS A 420 17.73 -19.92 10.91
CA LYS A 420 17.23 -21.30 10.99
C LYS A 420 16.44 -21.74 9.77
N GLU A 421 15.72 -20.82 9.13
CA GLU A 421 15.04 -21.08 7.87
C GLU A 421 16.04 -21.25 6.71
N LYS A 422 17.11 -20.44 6.65
CA LYS A 422 18.20 -20.60 5.66
C LYS A 422 19.00 -21.90 5.84
N GLU A 423 19.09 -22.42 7.06
CA GLU A 423 19.64 -23.75 7.35
C GLU A 423 18.71 -24.90 6.96
N GLU A 424 17.49 -24.60 6.52
CA GLU A 424 16.42 -25.59 6.34
C GLU A 424 16.12 -26.37 7.63
N ASN A 425 16.41 -25.79 8.79
CA ASN A 425 16.09 -26.38 10.08
C ASN A 425 14.61 -26.10 10.42
N TRP A 426 13.73 -26.70 9.61
CA TRP A 426 12.29 -26.46 9.66
C TRP A 426 11.68 -26.82 11.01
N LEU A 427 12.18 -27.89 11.64
CA LEU A 427 11.66 -28.33 12.94
C LEU A 427 11.97 -27.31 14.06
N TYR A 428 13.17 -26.74 14.06
CA TYR A 428 13.55 -25.69 15.00
C TYR A 428 12.85 -24.36 14.69
N SER A 429 12.75 -24.00 13.41
CA SER A 429 12.01 -22.81 12.96
C SER A 429 10.52 -22.89 13.36
N THR A 430 9.93 -24.09 13.30
CA THR A 430 8.56 -24.35 13.80
C THR A 430 8.47 -24.10 15.32
N ALA A 431 9.47 -24.50 16.10
CA ALA A 431 9.53 -24.23 17.53
C ALA A 431 9.56 -22.73 17.86
N LEU A 432 10.34 -21.96 17.11
CA LEU A 432 10.40 -20.50 17.21
C LEU A 432 9.05 -19.85 16.83
N ARG A 433 8.48 -20.19 15.68
CA ARG A 433 7.16 -19.67 15.26
C ARG A 433 6.04 -20.04 16.25
N ALA A 434 6.12 -21.21 16.87
CA ALA A 434 5.17 -21.60 17.91
C ALA A 434 5.27 -20.70 19.14
N GLU A 435 6.49 -20.30 19.55
CA GLU A 435 6.66 -19.32 20.62
C GLU A 435 6.04 -17.96 20.30
N GLU A 436 6.26 -17.43 19.09
CA GLU A 436 5.64 -16.18 18.66
C GLU A 436 4.12 -16.27 18.71
N PHE A 437 3.56 -17.36 18.18
CA PHE A 437 2.11 -17.56 18.17
C PHE A 437 1.53 -17.63 19.59
N PHE A 438 2.11 -18.41 20.51
CA PHE A 438 1.59 -18.51 21.88
C PHE A 438 1.80 -17.22 22.68
N ARG A 439 2.78 -16.39 22.32
CA ARG A 439 3.01 -15.08 22.92
C ARG A 439 2.07 -14.01 22.38
N TYR A 440 1.78 -14.04 21.09
CA TYR A 440 0.94 -13.06 20.40
C TYR A 440 -0.06 -13.75 19.48
N PRO A 441 -1.12 -14.42 19.99
CA PRO A 441 -2.03 -15.17 19.13
C PRO A 441 -2.71 -14.27 18.09
N SER A 442 -2.42 -14.50 16.81
CA SER A 442 -2.98 -13.76 15.68
C SER A 442 -3.11 -14.64 14.44
N LEU A 443 -3.92 -14.22 13.47
CA LEU A 443 -4.05 -14.95 12.21
C LEU A 443 -2.72 -14.98 11.43
N GLN A 444 -1.96 -13.89 11.44
CA GLN A 444 -0.67 -13.82 10.74
C GLN A 444 0.34 -14.81 11.33
N PHE A 445 0.49 -14.85 12.65
CA PHE A 445 1.44 -15.80 13.27
C PHE A 445 0.96 -17.25 13.14
N TYR A 446 -0.34 -17.48 13.05
CA TYR A 446 -0.88 -18.79 12.73
C TYR A 446 -0.51 -19.24 11.31
N THR A 447 -0.63 -18.37 10.31
CA THR A 447 -0.25 -18.69 8.93
C THR A 447 1.25 -18.94 8.80
N ASP A 448 2.07 -18.13 9.46
CA ASP A 448 3.53 -18.30 9.47
C ASP A 448 3.92 -19.64 10.11
N LEU A 449 3.31 -19.98 11.25
CA LEU A 449 3.51 -21.28 11.93
C LEU A 449 3.06 -22.45 11.05
N ARG A 450 1.89 -22.35 10.41
CA ARG A 450 1.35 -23.38 9.51
C ARG A 450 2.32 -23.71 8.40
N ASP A 451 2.85 -22.69 7.74
CA ASP A 451 3.64 -22.88 6.53
C ASP A 451 5.00 -23.51 6.85
N VAL A 452 5.63 -23.12 7.97
CA VAL A 452 6.88 -23.74 8.45
C VAL A 452 6.64 -25.14 9.02
N ALA A 453 5.56 -25.36 9.77
CA ALA A 453 5.22 -26.68 10.32
C ALA A 453 4.89 -27.71 9.23
N LYS A 454 4.30 -27.28 8.10
CA LYS A 454 4.09 -28.12 6.91
C LYS A 454 5.42 -28.56 6.31
N LYS A 455 6.40 -27.65 6.18
CA LYS A 455 7.76 -27.98 5.72
C LYS A 455 8.45 -28.97 6.67
N ALA A 456 8.24 -28.82 7.97
CA ALA A 456 8.78 -29.72 8.99
C ALA A 456 8.04 -31.07 9.10
N GLY A 457 6.87 -31.23 8.46
CA GLY A 457 6.07 -32.45 8.53
C GLY A 457 5.33 -32.70 9.85
N VAL A 458 5.22 -31.68 10.71
CA VAL A 458 4.58 -31.77 12.05
C VAL A 458 3.29 -30.94 12.16
N TRP A 459 2.76 -30.48 11.02
CA TRP A 459 1.60 -29.57 11.00
C TRP A 459 0.38 -30.12 11.74
N LYS A 460 0.10 -31.42 11.62
CA LYS A 460 -1.08 -32.01 12.22
C LYS A 460 -1.05 -31.88 13.75
N GLU A 461 0.07 -32.26 14.35
CA GLU A 461 0.30 -32.22 15.79
C GLU A 461 0.34 -30.78 16.31
N VAL A 462 0.99 -29.87 15.57
CA VAL A 462 1.03 -28.44 15.89
C VAL A 462 -0.38 -27.82 15.83
N ARG A 463 -1.15 -28.12 14.78
CA ARG A 463 -2.52 -27.62 14.63
C ARG A 463 -3.41 -28.09 15.76
N GLU A 464 -3.35 -29.38 16.13
CA GLU A 464 -4.11 -29.93 17.26
C GLU A 464 -3.79 -29.20 18.57
N ALA A 465 -2.51 -28.91 18.83
CA ALA A 465 -2.10 -28.18 20.02
C ALA A 465 -2.55 -26.71 20.02
N VAL A 466 -2.46 -26.02 18.86
CA VAL A 466 -2.96 -24.65 18.70
C VAL A 466 -4.47 -24.59 18.95
N TYR A 467 -5.25 -25.50 18.38
CA TYR A 467 -6.70 -25.58 18.63
C TYR A 467 -7.00 -25.86 20.10
N ALA A 468 -6.32 -26.83 20.72
CA ALA A 468 -6.50 -27.14 22.14
C ALA A 468 -6.21 -25.92 23.04
N TYR A 469 -5.16 -25.16 22.71
CA TYR A 469 -4.85 -23.91 23.39
C TYR A 469 -5.97 -22.88 23.21
N LEU A 470 -6.38 -22.59 21.97
CA LEU A 470 -7.41 -21.58 21.69
C LEU A 470 -8.79 -21.94 22.25
N GLU A 471 -9.11 -23.23 22.34
CA GLU A 471 -10.38 -23.72 22.91
C GLU A 471 -10.40 -23.67 24.44
N SER A 472 -9.31 -24.07 25.10
CA SER A 472 -9.30 -24.30 26.54
C SER A 472 -8.52 -23.27 27.36
N GLY A 473 -7.68 -22.46 26.71
CA GLY A 473 -6.71 -21.56 27.36
C GLY A 473 -5.52 -22.28 27.99
N ASN A 474 -5.45 -23.61 27.88
CA ASN A 474 -4.34 -24.38 28.42
C ASN A 474 -3.12 -24.23 27.52
N LEU A 475 -2.05 -23.65 28.08
CA LEU A 475 -0.78 -23.52 27.37
C LEU A 475 -0.16 -24.92 27.16
N PRO A 476 0.24 -25.26 25.93
CA PRO A 476 0.72 -26.59 25.59
C PRO A 476 2.20 -26.80 25.94
N ALA A 477 2.91 -25.73 26.31
CA ALA A 477 4.26 -25.83 26.87
C ALA A 477 4.27 -26.70 28.14
N ASP A 478 5.42 -27.26 28.52
CA ASP A 478 5.60 -27.97 29.78
C ASP A 478 5.79 -27.01 30.98
N ARG A 479 5.79 -27.58 32.20
CA ARG A 479 6.32 -26.93 33.41
C ARG A 479 7.51 -27.76 33.87
N PRO A 480 8.72 -27.49 33.35
CA PRO A 480 9.91 -28.26 33.72
C PRO A 480 10.26 -28.08 35.21
N GLY A 481 10.99 -29.05 35.77
CA GLY A 481 11.60 -28.93 37.09
C GLY A 481 12.76 -27.92 37.10
N PRO A 482 13.32 -27.58 38.29
CA PRO A 482 14.45 -26.65 38.38
C PRO A 482 15.64 -27.12 37.53
N GLY A 483 16.06 -26.31 36.55
CA GLY A 483 17.21 -26.59 35.68
C GLY A 483 16.90 -27.28 34.34
N GLU A 484 15.63 -27.60 34.06
CA GLU A 484 15.22 -28.13 32.75
C GLU A 484 14.63 -27.00 31.88
N GLU A 485 15.03 -26.96 30.60
CA GLU A 485 14.48 -25.99 29.64
C GLU A 485 13.08 -26.40 29.18
N PRO A 486 12.13 -25.46 29.13
CA PRO A 486 10.79 -25.73 28.62
C PRO A 486 10.79 -25.86 27.09
N SER A 487 9.82 -26.61 26.56
CA SER A 487 9.48 -26.67 25.14
C SER A 487 8.10 -26.05 24.93
N SER A 488 7.94 -25.31 23.82
CA SER A 488 6.65 -24.75 23.43
C SER A 488 5.60 -25.83 23.13
N LEU A 489 6.02 -26.99 22.62
CA LEU A 489 5.21 -28.21 22.41
C LEU A 489 6.03 -29.47 22.74
N PRO A 490 6.03 -29.92 24.01
CA PRO A 490 6.82 -31.06 24.46
C PRO A 490 6.53 -32.35 23.66
N GLY A 491 7.59 -33.03 23.21
CA GLY A 491 7.50 -34.27 22.43
C GLY A 491 7.22 -34.08 20.93
N ILE A 492 6.88 -32.86 20.49
CA ILE A 492 6.68 -32.52 19.07
C ILE A 492 7.78 -31.56 18.61
N LEU A 493 8.01 -30.48 19.35
CA LEU A 493 8.95 -29.41 18.99
C LEU A 493 10.20 -29.44 19.89
N PRO A 494 11.39 -29.16 19.32
CA PRO A 494 12.64 -29.10 20.08
C PRO A 494 12.62 -27.96 21.09
N LYS A 495 13.47 -28.09 22.10
CA LYS A 495 13.75 -27.01 23.05
C LYS A 495 14.59 -25.96 22.36
N THR A 496 14.12 -24.71 22.40
CA THR A 496 14.80 -23.57 21.77
C THR A 496 15.76 -22.88 22.73
N GLY A 497 15.65 -23.16 24.02
CA GLY A 497 16.26 -22.37 25.09
C GLY A 497 15.59 -21.00 25.30
N LEU A 498 14.68 -20.56 24.42
CA LEU A 498 14.00 -19.27 24.49
C LEU A 498 12.58 -19.37 25.05
N THR A 499 11.99 -20.56 25.14
CA THR A 499 10.61 -20.70 25.60
C THR A 499 10.45 -20.13 27.02
N ASP A 500 9.54 -19.16 27.17
CA ASP A 500 9.12 -18.62 28.47
C ASP A 500 7.60 -18.73 28.56
N ARG A 501 7.13 -19.78 29.24
CA ARG A 501 5.71 -20.08 29.38
C ARG A 501 4.93 -18.95 30.05
N ASP A 502 5.52 -18.27 31.04
CA ASP A 502 4.81 -17.26 31.83
C ASP A 502 4.54 -15.99 31.02
N SER A 503 5.30 -15.80 29.95
CA SER A 503 5.13 -14.71 29.00
C SER A 503 4.12 -15.02 27.87
N PHE A 504 3.60 -16.24 27.78
CA PHE A 504 2.58 -16.58 26.79
C PHE A 504 1.24 -15.92 27.12
N TRP A 505 0.51 -15.55 26.08
CA TRP A 505 -0.72 -14.80 26.22
C TRP A 505 -1.78 -15.63 26.94
N LYS A 506 -2.41 -15.02 27.94
CA LYS A 506 -3.56 -15.62 28.64
C LYS A 506 -4.82 -15.26 27.89
N ILE A 507 -5.27 -16.15 27.00
CA ILE A 507 -6.50 -15.96 26.26
C ILE A 507 -7.73 -16.06 27.16
N ASP A 508 -8.78 -15.34 26.79
CA ASP A 508 -10.12 -15.53 27.34
C ASP A 508 -10.83 -16.65 26.57
N ALA A 509 -10.56 -17.89 27.00
CA ALA A 509 -10.95 -19.09 26.27
C ALA A 509 -12.48 -19.36 26.34
N PRO A 510 -13.10 -19.87 25.24
CA PRO A 510 -12.49 -20.06 23.92
C PRO A 510 -12.21 -18.73 23.20
N ALA A 511 -11.08 -18.64 22.48
CA ALA A 511 -10.72 -17.50 21.64
C ALA A 511 -11.52 -17.53 20.31
N LEU A 512 -12.84 -17.39 20.43
CA LEU A 512 -13.81 -17.61 19.35
C LEU A 512 -13.53 -16.78 18.11
N GLU A 513 -13.06 -15.54 18.26
CA GLU A 513 -12.77 -14.68 17.11
C GLU A 513 -11.61 -15.25 16.28
N LEU A 514 -10.47 -15.55 16.92
CA LEU A 514 -9.31 -16.12 16.24
C LEU A 514 -9.60 -17.53 15.69
N LEU A 515 -10.38 -18.35 16.40
CA LEU A 515 -10.82 -19.68 15.93
C LEU A 515 -11.65 -19.59 14.64
N ILE A 516 -12.55 -18.61 14.55
CA ILE A 516 -13.34 -18.37 13.32
C ILE A 516 -12.43 -17.91 12.19
N ASP A 517 -11.51 -16.98 12.45
CA ASP A 517 -10.63 -16.43 11.42
C ASP A 517 -9.70 -17.50 10.86
N ILE A 518 -9.17 -18.37 11.73
CA ILE A 518 -8.39 -19.56 11.35
C ILE A 518 -9.25 -20.51 10.51
N ALA A 519 -10.49 -20.80 10.92
CA ALA A 519 -11.35 -21.72 10.17
C ALA A 519 -11.74 -21.18 8.78
N VAL A 520 -11.87 -19.85 8.63
CA VAL A 520 -12.07 -19.20 7.33
C VAL A 520 -10.82 -19.35 6.46
N GLU A 521 -9.63 -19.10 7.03
CA GLU A 521 -8.34 -19.23 6.36
C GLU A 521 -8.01 -20.67 5.94
N GLU A 522 -8.47 -21.67 6.71
CA GLU A 522 -8.37 -23.08 6.36
C GLU A 522 -9.49 -23.59 5.45
N GLU A 523 -10.37 -22.70 4.98
CA GLU A 523 -11.52 -23.04 4.12
C GLU A 523 -12.40 -24.15 4.72
N ASN A 524 -12.59 -24.14 6.05
CA ASN A 524 -13.35 -25.15 6.77
C ASN A 524 -14.72 -24.62 7.22
N PRO A 525 -15.77 -24.72 6.38
CA PRO A 525 -17.09 -24.16 6.68
C PRO A 525 -17.75 -24.79 7.92
N ASP A 526 -17.41 -26.04 8.28
CA ASP A 526 -17.97 -26.71 9.46
C ASP A 526 -17.49 -26.06 10.75
N GLU A 527 -16.19 -25.81 10.85
CA GLU A 527 -15.58 -25.15 12.00
C GLU A 527 -15.99 -23.68 12.08
N VAL A 528 -16.06 -22.97 10.94
CA VAL A 528 -16.60 -21.59 10.90
C VAL A 528 -18.02 -21.55 11.47
N ALA A 529 -18.90 -22.44 11.00
CA ALA A 529 -20.29 -22.50 11.46
C ALA A 529 -20.39 -22.86 12.95
N ARG A 530 -19.57 -23.79 13.44
CA ARG A 530 -19.51 -24.21 14.84
C ARG A 530 -19.12 -23.04 15.75
N TRP A 531 -17.99 -22.38 15.48
CA TRP A 531 -17.49 -21.31 16.33
C TRP A 531 -18.34 -20.05 16.25
N TYR A 532 -18.90 -19.74 15.07
CA TYR A 532 -19.84 -18.63 14.92
C TYR A 532 -21.11 -18.81 15.77
N LYS A 533 -21.67 -20.03 15.83
CA LYS A 533 -22.81 -20.33 16.71
C LYS A 533 -22.49 -20.13 18.18
N GLU A 534 -21.31 -20.58 18.63
CA GLU A 534 -20.87 -20.38 20.01
C GLU A 534 -20.66 -18.90 20.33
N LEU A 535 -20.07 -18.13 19.40
CA LEU A 535 -19.93 -16.68 19.52
C LEU A 535 -21.30 -16.00 19.72
N LYS A 536 -22.30 -16.38 18.93
CA LYS A 536 -23.67 -15.86 19.06
C LYS A 536 -24.32 -16.20 20.41
N ILE A 537 -24.05 -17.38 20.96
CA ILE A 537 -24.52 -17.77 22.30
C ILE A 537 -23.86 -16.90 23.37
N ARG A 538 -22.55 -16.66 23.25
CA ARG A 538 -21.78 -15.81 24.16
C ARG A 538 -22.22 -14.35 24.12
N GLU A 539 -22.51 -13.80 22.94
CA GLU A 539 -23.07 -12.46 22.76
C GLU A 539 -24.43 -12.32 23.47
N LYS A 540 -25.33 -13.30 23.33
CA LYS A 540 -26.65 -13.29 23.98
C LYS A 540 -26.59 -13.32 25.51
N ARG A 541 -25.49 -13.81 26.10
CA ARG A 541 -25.25 -13.82 27.55
C ARG A 541 -24.71 -12.49 28.08
N GLY A 542 -24.54 -11.47 27.23
CA GLY A 542 -24.05 -10.15 27.63
C GLY A 542 -22.55 -10.15 28.00
N GLN A 543 -21.80 -11.17 27.58
CA GLN A 543 -20.42 -11.44 28.02
C GLN A 543 -19.35 -11.00 27.00
N ASN A 544 -19.65 -10.18 25.99
CA ASN A 544 -18.62 -9.54 25.17
C ASN A 544 -19.04 -8.26 24.43
N ARG A 545 -18.04 -7.45 24.01
CA ARG A 545 -18.17 -6.26 23.16
C ARG A 545 -18.63 -6.69 21.76
N HIS A 546 -19.59 -5.99 21.16
CA HIS A 546 -20.04 -6.24 19.77
C HIS A 546 -18.84 -6.26 18.80
N ASP A 547 -18.76 -7.29 17.93
CA ASP A 547 -17.85 -7.31 16.78
C ASP A 547 -18.23 -6.15 15.83
N ARG A 548 -17.42 -5.08 15.87
CA ARG A 548 -17.72 -3.81 15.18
C ARG A 548 -17.34 -3.83 13.70
N TYR A 549 -16.74 -4.91 13.18
CA TYR A 549 -16.13 -4.91 11.84
C TYR A 549 -16.98 -5.67 10.81
N PHE A 550 -17.63 -4.92 9.91
CA PHE A 550 -18.45 -5.44 8.80
C PHE A 550 -17.70 -6.40 7.87
N THR A 551 -16.42 -6.12 7.62
CA THR A 551 -15.56 -6.89 6.72
C THR A 551 -15.35 -8.32 7.20
N ARG A 552 -15.17 -8.50 8.51
CA ARG A 552 -15.01 -9.82 9.13
C ARG A 552 -16.28 -10.67 9.01
N ARG A 553 -17.44 -10.09 9.33
CA ARG A 553 -18.75 -10.75 9.18
C ARG A 553 -19.04 -11.15 7.74
N ALA A 554 -18.71 -10.30 6.77
CA ALA A 554 -18.86 -10.62 5.35
C ALA A 554 -17.97 -11.81 4.91
N ARG A 555 -16.73 -11.90 5.41
CA ARG A 555 -15.85 -13.05 5.15
C ARG A 555 -16.42 -14.35 5.70
N ILE A 556 -16.95 -14.33 6.94
CA ILE A 556 -17.60 -15.49 7.57
C ILE A 556 -18.78 -15.96 6.72
N ALA A 557 -19.67 -15.05 6.31
CA ALA A 557 -20.84 -15.38 5.51
C ALA A 557 -20.46 -16.04 4.18
N ARG A 558 -19.43 -15.50 3.50
CA ARG A 558 -18.92 -16.08 2.25
C ARG A 558 -18.34 -17.49 2.48
N ALA A 559 -17.59 -17.70 3.56
CA ALA A 559 -16.99 -19.00 3.87
C ALA A 559 -18.04 -20.10 4.11
N VAL A 560 -19.23 -19.75 4.61
CA VAL A 560 -20.27 -20.73 4.95
C VAL A 560 -21.44 -20.78 3.96
N GLN A 561 -21.49 -19.90 2.95
CA GLN A 561 -22.67 -19.71 2.09
C GLN A 561 -23.14 -20.99 1.37
N ASP A 562 -22.21 -21.85 0.96
CA ASP A 562 -22.55 -23.04 0.18
C ASP A 562 -23.04 -24.21 1.06
N LYS A 563 -22.44 -24.38 2.25
CA LYS A 563 -22.73 -25.51 3.16
C LYS A 563 -23.74 -25.17 4.25
N TYR A 564 -23.74 -23.94 4.74
CA TYR A 564 -24.63 -23.41 5.77
C TYR A 564 -25.26 -22.07 5.32
N PRO A 565 -26.03 -22.06 4.21
CA PRO A 565 -26.62 -20.86 3.64
C PRO A 565 -27.52 -20.10 4.62
N GLU A 566 -28.15 -20.77 5.58
CA GLU A 566 -28.94 -20.12 6.63
C GLU A 566 -28.11 -19.20 7.54
N ILE A 567 -26.86 -19.57 7.84
CA ILE A 567 -25.95 -18.75 8.65
C ILE A 567 -25.51 -17.54 7.83
N ALA A 568 -25.15 -17.75 6.56
CA ALA A 568 -24.76 -16.67 5.66
C ALA A 568 -25.90 -15.65 5.45
N ILE A 569 -27.12 -16.14 5.22
CA ILE A 569 -28.32 -15.31 5.12
C ILE A 569 -28.54 -14.48 6.38
N ASP A 570 -28.46 -15.08 7.57
CA ASP A 570 -28.63 -14.35 8.83
C ASP A 570 -27.57 -13.24 8.99
N ILE A 571 -26.31 -13.53 8.67
CA ILE A 571 -25.23 -12.54 8.70
C ILE A 571 -25.51 -11.39 7.74
N TRP A 572 -25.87 -11.67 6.49
CA TRP A 572 -26.14 -10.63 5.49
C TRP A 572 -27.36 -9.78 5.85
N LYS A 573 -28.41 -10.38 6.42
CA LYS A 573 -29.57 -9.65 6.96
C LYS A 573 -29.15 -8.67 8.06
N ASN A 574 -28.39 -9.14 9.05
CA ASN A 574 -27.90 -8.30 10.14
C ASN A 574 -27.04 -7.13 9.62
N ILE A 575 -26.15 -7.39 8.67
CA ILE A 575 -25.33 -6.34 8.04
C ILE A 575 -26.22 -5.32 7.29
N ALA A 576 -27.18 -5.79 6.49
CA ALA A 576 -28.07 -4.93 5.72
C ALA A 576 -28.90 -4.01 6.64
N GLU A 577 -29.46 -4.56 7.72
CA GLU A 577 -30.27 -3.81 8.68
C GLU A 577 -29.44 -2.76 9.44
N GLU A 578 -28.24 -3.10 9.90
CA GLU A 578 -27.32 -2.13 10.53
C GLU A 578 -26.93 -0.99 9.58
N LEU A 579 -26.71 -1.29 8.29
CA LEU A 579 -26.42 -0.28 7.28
C LEU A 579 -27.66 0.62 7.02
N ILE A 580 -28.86 0.05 7.01
CA ILE A 580 -30.12 0.80 6.90
C ILE A 580 -30.34 1.73 8.11
N ASP A 581 -29.88 1.35 9.29
CA ASP A 581 -30.03 2.17 10.50
C ASP A 581 -29.09 3.37 10.57
N ARG A 582 -28.00 3.38 9.78
CA ARG A 582 -27.06 4.52 9.70
C ARG A 582 -27.62 5.79 9.06
N LYS A 583 -28.78 5.70 8.39
CA LYS A 583 -29.52 6.85 7.80
C LYS A 583 -28.70 7.71 6.82
N LYS A 584 -27.79 7.11 6.06
CA LYS A 584 -27.05 7.76 4.97
C LYS A 584 -27.32 7.05 3.64
N THR A 585 -27.28 7.80 2.54
CA THR A 585 -27.58 7.30 1.19
C THR A 585 -26.59 6.25 0.70
N ASP A 586 -25.29 6.45 0.94
CA ASP A 586 -24.20 5.49 0.69
C ASP A 586 -24.36 4.16 1.48
N ALA A 587 -24.89 4.25 2.69
CA ALA A 587 -25.19 3.10 3.53
C ALA A 587 -26.37 2.28 2.97
N TYR A 588 -27.39 2.92 2.37
CA TYR A 588 -28.48 2.20 1.69
C TYR A 588 -28.01 1.47 0.43
N GLU A 589 -27.13 2.10 -0.35
CA GLU A 589 -26.49 1.44 -1.50
C GLU A 589 -25.72 0.19 -1.05
N SER A 590 -24.95 0.31 0.03
CA SER A 590 -24.21 -0.82 0.61
C SER A 590 -25.13 -1.90 1.17
N ALA A 591 -26.26 -1.53 1.81
CA ALA A 591 -27.25 -2.48 2.30
C ALA A 591 -27.89 -3.29 1.15
N SER A 592 -28.10 -2.67 0.00
CA SER A 592 -28.68 -3.33 -1.18
C SER A 592 -27.87 -4.54 -1.65
N ILE A 593 -26.54 -4.47 -1.53
CA ILE A 593 -25.61 -5.57 -1.90
C ILE A 593 -25.92 -6.81 -1.07
N TYR A 594 -25.99 -6.66 0.25
CA TYR A 594 -26.28 -7.76 1.16
C TYR A 594 -27.71 -8.27 1.01
N LEU A 595 -28.68 -7.38 0.72
CA LEU A 595 -30.05 -7.79 0.40
C LEU A 595 -30.15 -8.63 -0.89
N ARG A 596 -29.35 -8.33 -1.92
CA ARG A 596 -29.24 -9.19 -3.12
C ARG A 596 -28.66 -10.55 -2.79
N MET A 597 -27.62 -10.62 -1.95
CA MET A 597 -27.06 -11.89 -1.49
C MET A 597 -28.10 -12.73 -0.75
N VAL A 598 -28.90 -12.11 0.13
CA VAL A 598 -30.02 -12.76 0.82
C VAL A 598 -31.05 -13.28 -0.19
N ARG A 599 -31.49 -12.45 -1.15
CA ARG A 599 -32.44 -12.85 -2.19
C ARG A 599 -31.95 -14.06 -2.96
N ASN A 600 -30.74 -13.97 -3.53
CA ASN A 600 -30.18 -15.01 -4.38
C ASN A 600 -30.02 -16.34 -3.61
N ALA A 601 -29.56 -16.29 -2.37
CA ALA A 601 -29.41 -17.48 -1.53
C ALA A 601 -30.77 -18.09 -1.11
N MET A 602 -31.79 -17.28 -0.85
CA MET A 602 -33.15 -17.75 -0.53
C MET A 602 -33.85 -18.32 -1.77
N GLU A 603 -33.74 -17.67 -2.93
CA GLU A 603 -34.34 -18.13 -4.19
C GLU A 603 -33.71 -19.42 -4.70
N ALA A 604 -32.38 -19.57 -4.61
CA ALA A 604 -31.69 -20.82 -4.92
C ALA A 604 -32.20 -22.01 -4.08
N ARG A 605 -32.80 -21.74 -2.92
CA ARG A 605 -33.39 -22.74 -2.00
C ARG A 605 -34.90 -22.87 -2.14
N GLY A 606 -35.52 -22.21 -3.12
CA GLY A 606 -36.97 -22.20 -3.32
C GLY A 606 -37.74 -21.39 -2.28
N GLN A 607 -37.07 -20.57 -1.47
CA GLN A 607 -37.67 -19.76 -0.38
C GLN A 607 -38.08 -18.35 -0.86
N LYS A 608 -38.58 -18.23 -2.09
CA LYS A 608 -38.98 -16.93 -2.68
C LYS A 608 -40.03 -16.20 -1.85
N ALA A 609 -41.01 -16.92 -1.30
CA ALA A 609 -42.05 -16.34 -0.45
C ALA A 609 -41.50 -15.77 0.88
N GLU A 610 -40.45 -16.38 1.45
CA GLU A 610 -39.80 -15.87 2.66
C GLU A 610 -39.00 -14.60 2.36
N TRP A 611 -38.33 -14.53 1.21
CA TRP A 611 -37.67 -13.33 0.72
C TRP A 611 -38.67 -12.17 0.53
N GLU A 612 -39.77 -12.41 -0.18
CA GLU A 612 -40.83 -11.40 -0.40
C GLU A 612 -41.42 -10.91 0.93
N SER A 613 -41.62 -11.81 1.90
CA SER A 613 -42.07 -11.44 3.23
C SER A 613 -41.05 -10.57 3.97
N TYR A 614 -39.76 -10.93 3.92
CA TYR A 614 -38.68 -10.18 4.55
C TYR A 614 -38.50 -8.79 3.94
N LEU A 615 -38.55 -8.68 2.61
CA LEU A 615 -38.46 -7.40 1.90
C LEU A 615 -39.64 -6.47 2.24
N ARG A 616 -40.86 -7.02 2.34
CA ARG A 616 -42.03 -6.26 2.83
C ARG A 616 -41.80 -5.72 4.24
N GLU A 617 -41.31 -6.54 5.16
CA GLU A 617 -41.04 -6.11 6.54
C GLU A 617 -40.03 -4.94 6.61
N ILE A 618 -38.94 -5.00 5.82
CA ILE A 618 -37.98 -3.90 5.70
C ILE A 618 -38.67 -2.62 5.20
N ARG A 619 -39.48 -2.71 4.14
CA ARG A 619 -40.24 -1.57 3.61
C ARG A 619 -41.16 -0.97 4.67
N GLU A 620 -41.89 -1.80 5.41
CA GLU A 620 -42.82 -1.35 6.45
C GLU A 620 -42.12 -0.64 7.61
N LYS A 621 -40.99 -1.18 8.08
CA LYS A 621 -40.17 -0.56 9.13
C LYS A 621 -39.54 0.76 8.69
N ASN A 622 -39.32 0.95 7.39
CA ASN A 622 -38.56 2.07 6.85
C ASN A 622 -39.35 2.99 5.91
N ARG A 623 -40.69 3.02 6.00
CA ARG A 623 -41.61 3.76 5.10
C ARG A 623 -41.27 5.24 4.88
N LEU A 624 -40.57 5.89 5.81
CA LEU A 624 -40.20 7.31 5.72
C LEU A 624 -38.87 7.56 4.98
N LYS A 625 -38.06 6.51 4.73
CA LYS A 625 -36.74 6.59 4.08
C LYS A 625 -36.89 6.48 2.55
N ARG A 626 -37.31 7.56 1.89
CA ARG A 626 -37.63 7.56 0.43
C ARG A 626 -36.51 7.03 -0.46
N SER A 627 -35.25 7.39 -0.18
CA SER A 627 -34.09 6.90 -0.93
C SER A 627 -33.84 5.40 -0.76
N LEU A 628 -34.15 4.83 0.40
CA LEU A 628 -34.08 3.39 0.62
C LEU A 628 -35.20 2.68 -0.15
N LEU A 629 -36.43 3.20 -0.14
CA LEU A 629 -37.55 2.60 -0.88
C LEU A 629 -37.25 2.52 -2.39
N ALA A 630 -36.70 3.58 -2.97
CA ALA A 630 -36.28 3.57 -4.38
C ALA A 630 -35.24 2.47 -4.68
N ILE A 631 -34.27 2.26 -3.79
CA ILE A 631 -33.27 1.18 -3.92
C ILE A 631 -33.92 -0.21 -3.79
N LEU A 632 -34.92 -0.37 -2.92
CA LEU A 632 -35.65 -1.64 -2.77
C LEU A 632 -36.53 -1.96 -3.98
N ASP A 633 -37.12 -0.94 -4.63
CA ASP A 633 -37.91 -1.13 -5.86
C ASP A 633 -37.04 -1.65 -7.02
N MET A 634 -35.78 -1.21 -7.09
CA MET A 634 -34.80 -1.71 -8.05
C MET A 634 -34.35 -3.16 -7.76
N LEU A 635 -34.52 -3.67 -6.53
CA LEU A 635 -34.18 -5.06 -6.18
C LEU A 635 -35.22 -6.09 -6.64
N GLU A 636 -36.40 -5.68 -7.12
CA GLU A 636 -37.48 -6.61 -7.51
C GLU A 636 -37.55 -6.91 -9.02
N ARG A 637 -36.82 -6.17 -9.87
CA ARG A 637 -36.81 -6.40 -11.33
C ARG A 637 -35.84 -7.54 -11.70
N ASP A 638 -36.32 -8.58 -12.38
CA ASP A 638 -35.51 -9.77 -12.80
C ASP A 638 -34.92 -9.64 -14.21
N ARG A 639 -35.61 -8.94 -15.12
CA ARG A 639 -35.12 -8.53 -16.45
C ARG A 639 -35.05 -7.02 -16.55
N ILE A 640 -34.21 -6.53 -17.46
CA ILE A 640 -34.06 -5.09 -17.70
C ILE A 640 -35.19 -4.59 -18.59
N ILE A 641 -35.55 -5.36 -19.62
CA ILE A 641 -36.75 -5.16 -20.43
C ILE A 641 -37.70 -6.35 -20.19
N ASP A 642 -38.96 -6.07 -19.88
CA ASP A 642 -40.02 -7.09 -19.86
C ASP A 642 -40.58 -7.25 -21.28
N LYS A 643 -40.70 -8.50 -21.75
CA LYS A 643 -41.24 -8.81 -23.08
C LYS A 643 -42.72 -8.50 -23.21
#